data_AF-A0A946X3L1-F1
#
_entry.id   AF-A0A946X3L1-F1
#
_cell.length_a   1.000
_cell.length_b   1.000
_cell.length_c   1.000
_cell.angle_alpha   90.00
_cell.angle_beta   90.00
_cell.angle_gamma   90.00
#
_symmetry.space_group_name_H-M   'P 1'
#
loop_
_entity.id
_entity.type
_entity.pdbx_description
1 polymer ?
#
loop_
_entity_poly.entity_id
_entity_poly.type
_entity_poly.pdbx_seq_one_letter_code
_entity_poly.pdbx_strand_id
1 'polypeptide(L)'
;MRLPTPTHLRAILPLAFLAASASAFPSRPIDEGELRARAGALPVPEILLDAEGAASLFAGRAAKLVILHAGAHWAGTAGHQAAMWLIDFTREPIRPVLVRTDAHTWIGDPSISPDGTRVAYHDGEDIYVCRLEEGGPEATRIGPGFDPRWWVHPETGDEYIIYVSTKWENSADVSGNTLIRQIGVGATKPVGDASVLVHGYALRGGRSRDGRYMSTAQPGWVWAELHPNETQDALIRVVESRVGGHCNVSMSQDPAHPDRFLWLDGPHRRLFYDPRTNASIPPLAPYREYTYTEWSTHANFMSASFYGAGIREFEPERHVVGVYSWSEEAWTPVARGAATHHLWVEETAADAAVSRPAAPAVIAEGALSPASDAEESWPTDRAGLVFLWATADGPAQTFDAAGVPRTDAALEPTPHGRVRYTRDGAMSLEGGSFHLPGVAEAILPMLKATDTVSLEAWIVPDIVDARLMTPIVASPRVYGLWQSGSEFWFSIGSAMGRGPRAAMAIGQHLVLTFHDETVRAYLNGSLAREWPPEHPPTANWTASPLVFGAAENAAGTWGPWRGTVEGVAVYNRALEADEIRANYAAYAARVASRPEPTTSAATGRLLAAPALPDPSQSPYKRAWAAFEYEAEQVHSGDVRPRRILVARYVWMDGEKLPAAHARPGDRHELLLEPYEANPQIHSERQFHLDDVDLEMPMFYDVGPLTEE
;
A
#
# COMPACT_ATOMS: atom_id res chain seq x y z
N MET A 1 -30.99 -11.79 26.31
CA MET A 1 -31.11 -10.40 26.79
C MET A 1 -30.33 -9.56 25.80
N ARG A 2 -31.01 -8.77 24.97
CA ARG A 2 -30.40 -7.98 23.87
C ARG A 2 -29.83 -6.69 24.45
N LEU A 3 -28.59 -6.35 24.13
CA LEU A 3 -28.04 -5.01 24.27
C LEU A 3 -27.67 -4.46 22.88
N PRO A 4 -27.70 -3.13 22.68
CA PRO A 4 -28.13 -2.50 21.43
C PRO A 4 -26.96 -2.07 20.54
N THR A 5 -27.23 -2.02 19.24
CA THR A 5 -26.46 -1.27 18.25
C THR A 5 -26.49 0.24 18.56
N PRO A 6 -25.43 1.00 18.20
CA PRO A 6 -25.58 2.43 17.97
C PRO A 6 -25.12 2.83 16.56
N THR A 7 -26.08 3.26 15.75
CA THR A 7 -25.89 4.27 14.70
C THR A 7 -26.03 5.68 15.30
N HIS A 8 -25.34 6.63 14.66
CA HIS A 8 -25.52 8.10 14.66
C HIS A 8 -24.66 8.97 15.61
N LEU A 9 -23.75 9.73 15.00
CA LEU A 9 -23.80 11.20 14.90
C LEU A 9 -24.47 11.92 16.09
N ARG A 10 -23.67 12.29 17.10
CA ARG A 10 -23.91 13.50 17.91
C ARG A 10 -22.59 14.13 18.41
N ALA A 11 -22.42 15.37 17.98
CA ALA A 11 -21.81 16.49 18.69
C ALA A 11 -20.28 16.51 18.90
N ILE A 12 -19.64 17.27 18.01
CA ILE A 12 -18.49 18.13 18.29
C ILE A 12 -18.82 19.05 19.49
N LEU A 13 -18.14 18.85 20.62
CA LEU A 13 -17.82 19.84 21.68
C LEU A 13 -16.77 19.20 22.63
N PRO A 14 -15.89 20.00 23.24
CA PRO A 14 -14.47 19.68 23.33
C PRO A 14 -14.13 18.68 24.43
N LEU A 15 -13.28 17.72 24.08
CA LEU A 15 -12.64 16.69 24.90
C LEU A 15 -11.62 17.29 25.91
N ALA A 16 -12.06 18.25 26.73
CA ALA A 16 -11.19 18.97 27.67
C ALA A 16 -11.25 18.47 29.12
N PHE A 17 -11.98 17.39 29.45
CA PHE A 17 -12.20 17.04 30.87
C PHE A 17 -12.11 15.56 31.28
N LEU A 18 -11.49 14.68 30.47
CA LEU A 18 -11.12 13.32 30.91
C LEU A 18 -9.61 13.00 30.78
N ALA A 19 -8.78 14.05 30.63
CA ALA A 19 -7.32 13.95 30.68
C ALA A 19 -6.74 14.02 32.11
N ALA A 20 -7.51 13.63 33.13
CA ALA A 20 -7.15 13.77 34.54
C ALA A 20 -6.96 12.42 35.23
N SER A 21 -6.04 11.62 34.70
CA SER A 21 -5.34 10.54 35.45
C SER A 21 -4.04 10.08 34.76
N ALA A 22 -3.77 10.47 33.51
CA ALA A 22 -2.46 10.34 32.87
C ALA A 22 -1.64 11.64 33.00
N SER A 23 -1.40 12.12 34.23
CA SER A 23 -0.54 13.30 34.46
C SER A 23 0.46 13.05 35.58
N ALA A 24 1.62 12.48 35.23
CA ALA A 24 2.95 12.86 35.72
C ALA A 24 3.99 11.80 35.29
N PHE A 25 4.33 11.73 34.01
CA PHE A 25 5.62 11.18 33.61
C PHE A 25 6.41 12.27 32.91
N PRO A 26 7.58 12.67 33.44
CA PRO A 26 8.34 13.75 32.84
C PRO A 26 8.79 13.33 31.45
N SER A 27 8.35 14.13 30.47
CA SER A 27 8.91 14.28 29.15
C SER A 27 10.33 14.84 29.25
N ARG A 28 11.27 14.09 29.82
CA ARG A 28 12.68 14.46 29.68
C ARG A 28 13.20 13.82 28.39
N PRO A 29 13.57 14.61 27.37
CA PRO A 29 14.35 14.11 26.24
C PRO A 29 15.61 13.43 26.78
N ILE A 30 15.99 12.30 26.19
CA ILE A 30 17.22 11.60 26.58
C ILE A 30 18.41 12.54 26.36
N ASP A 31 19.23 12.70 27.39
CA ASP A 31 20.41 13.57 27.38
C ASP A 31 21.49 12.97 26.45
N GLU A 32 22.04 13.76 25.53
CA GLU A 32 23.14 13.31 24.65
C GLU A 32 24.36 12.83 25.45
N GLY A 33 24.60 13.37 26.64
CA GLY A 33 25.65 12.91 27.55
C GLY A 33 25.40 11.50 28.09
N GLU A 34 24.14 11.13 28.29
CA GLU A 34 23.74 9.80 28.76
C GLU A 34 23.84 8.75 27.65
N LEU A 35 23.51 9.12 26.41
CA LEU A 35 23.72 8.28 25.22
C LEU A 35 25.22 8.01 24.96
N ARG A 36 26.07 9.04 25.06
CA ARG A 36 27.53 8.89 24.89
C ARG A 36 28.18 8.04 25.97
N ALA A 37 27.66 8.05 27.20
CA ALA A 37 28.16 7.23 28.30
C ALA A 37 27.86 5.73 28.15
N ARG A 38 26.91 5.34 27.29
CA ARG A 38 26.54 3.94 27.00
C ARG A 38 27.41 3.29 25.90
N ALA A 39 28.40 4.00 25.35
CA ALA A 39 29.31 3.45 24.35
C ALA A 39 30.12 2.26 24.91
N GLY A 40 29.75 1.04 24.49
CA GLY A 40 30.48 -0.20 24.81
C GLY A 40 29.68 -1.30 25.53
N ALA A 41 28.45 -1.04 25.97
CA ALA A 41 27.54 -2.05 26.54
C ALA A 41 26.22 -2.12 25.74
N LEU A 42 25.56 -3.28 25.71
CA LEU A 42 24.25 -3.41 25.08
C LEU A 42 23.23 -2.53 25.82
N PRO A 43 22.53 -1.61 25.14
CA PRO A 43 21.49 -0.80 25.75
C PRO A 43 20.34 -1.69 26.22
N VAL A 44 20.06 -1.64 27.52
CA VAL A 44 18.97 -2.39 28.17
C VAL A 44 17.68 -1.56 28.08
N PRO A 45 16.56 -2.12 27.60
CA PRO A 45 15.27 -1.42 27.59
C PRO A 45 14.84 -0.99 28.99
N GLU A 46 14.26 0.20 29.10
CA GLU A 46 13.67 0.68 30.35
C GLU A 46 12.21 0.21 30.43
N ILE A 47 11.82 -0.39 31.56
CA ILE A 47 10.43 -0.81 31.81
C ILE A 47 9.68 0.32 32.52
N LEU A 48 8.51 0.67 31.99
CA LEU A 48 7.71 1.79 32.49
C LEU A 48 6.52 1.37 33.36
N LEU A 49 6.27 0.06 33.48
CA LEU A 49 5.20 -0.50 34.31
C LEU A 49 5.76 -1.23 35.53
N ASP A 50 5.06 -1.09 36.65
CA ASP A 50 5.18 -1.97 37.79
C ASP A 50 4.18 -3.14 37.70
N ALA A 51 4.21 -4.05 38.69
CA ALA A 51 3.36 -5.23 38.71
C ALA A 51 1.86 -4.88 38.79
N GLU A 52 1.50 -3.80 39.49
CA GLU A 52 0.10 -3.35 39.62
C GLU A 52 -0.41 -2.77 38.30
N GLY A 53 0.38 -1.91 37.64
CA GLY A 53 0.07 -1.35 36.33
C GLY A 53 -0.07 -2.43 35.25
N ALA A 54 0.83 -3.42 35.27
CA ALA A 54 0.73 -4.57 34.36
C ALA A 54 -0.53 -5.42 34.61
N ALA A 55 -0.85 -5.72 35.88
CA ALA A 55 -2.06 -6.44 36.23
C ALA A 55 -3.33 -5.68 35.81
N SER A 56 -3.33 -4.35 35.93
CA SER A 56 -4.42 -3.49 35.47
C SER A 56 -4.56 -3.53 33.95
N LEU A 57 -3.47 -3.28 33.20
CA LEU A 57 -3.48 -3.21 31.74
C LEU A 57 -3.97 -4.51 31.09
N PHE A 58 -3.51 -5.66 31.59
CA PHE A 58 -3.85 -6.97 31.03
C PHE A 58 -5.04 -7.63 31.73
N ALA A 59 -5.72 -6.91 32.64
CA ALA A 59 -6.82 -7.42 33.45
C ALA A 59 -6.48 -8.77 34.12
N GLY A 60 -5.27 -8.85 34.69
CA GLY A 60 -4.74 -10.01 35.41
C GLY A 60 -4.25 -11.18 34.54
N ARG A 61 -4.30 -11.08 33.20
CA ARG A 61 -3.79 -12.11 32.28
C ARG A 61 -2.25 -12.13 32.27
N ALA A 62 -1.66 -13.29 32.00
CA ALA A 62 -0.25 -13.35 31.68
C ALA A 62 0.03 -12.61 30.35
N ALA A 63 1.10 -11.81 30.32
CA ALA A 63 1.50 -11.10 29.12
C ALA A 63 3.03 -11.10 28.98
N LYS A 64 3.50 -11.15 27.73
CA LYS A 64 4.92 -11.13 27.37
C LYS A 64 5.13 -10.21 26.18
N LEU A 65 6.17 -9.39 26.23
CA LEU A 65 6.57 -8.51 25.15
C LEU A 65 7.99 -8.86 24.72
N VAL A 66 8.17 -9.10 23.42
CA VAL A 66 9.50 -9.17 22.82
C VAL A 66 9.83 -7.79 22.26
N ILE A 67 11.03 -7.31 22.54
CA ILE A 67 11.57 -6.04 22.05
C ILE A 67 12.91 -6.31 21.35
N LEU A 68 13.09 -5.72 20.16
CA LEU A 68 14.37 -5.70 19.48
C LEU A 68 15.03 -4.33 19.61
N HIS A 69 16.31 -4.35 19.97
CA HIS A 69 17.19 -3.20 19.82
C HIS A 69 18.01 -3.37 18.54
N ALA A 70 17.85 -2.44 17.59
CA ALA A 70 18.48 -2.54 16.27
C ALA A 70 20.02 -2.45 16.37
N GLY A 71 20.70 -3.34 15.65
CA GLY A 71 22.15 -3.30 15.39
C GLY A 71 22.49 -2.60 14.06
N ALA A 72 23.78 -2.64 13.68
CA ALA A 72 24.41 -1.74 12.71
C ALA A 72 23.92 -1.74 11.25
N HIS A 73 22.94 -2.56 10.88
CA HIS A 73 22.62 -2.82 9.48
C HIS A 73 21.36 -2.13 8.91
N TRP A 74 20.68 -1.29 9.70
CA TRP A 74 19.69 -0.36 9.12
C TRP A 74 20.28 1.05 9.02
N ALA A 75 21.11 1.25 7.99
CA ALA A 75 21.61 2.53 7.46
C ALA A 75 21.86 3.69 8.46
N GLY A 76 22.41 3.44 9.65
CA GLY A 76 22.74 4.53 10.58
C GLY A 76 23.33 4.19 11.95
N THR A 77 23.05 3.03 12.53
CA THR A 77 23.49 2.68 13.90
C THR A 77 24.86 1.97 13.91
N ALA A 78 25.89 2.60 13.34
CA ALA A 78 27.23 2.01 13.29
C ALA A 78 27.73 1.56 14.68
N GLY A 79 27.84 0.24 14.90
CA GLY A 79 28.62 -0.33 16.02
C GLY A 79 27.90 -1.24 17.03
N HIS A 80 26.58 -1.47 16.94
CA HIS A 80 25.86 -2.32 17.90
C HIS A 80 25.47 -3.70 17.32
N GLN A 81 25.62 -4.76 18.13
CA GLN A 81 25.04 -6.08 17.86
C GLN A 81 23.52 -6.02 18.09
N ALA A 82 22.73 -6.68 17.23
CA ALA A 82 21.29 -6.81 17.42
C ALA A 82 21.00 -7.60 18.71
N ALA A 83 19.99 -7.18 19.47
CA ALA A 83 19.62 -7.84 20.72
C ALA A 83 18.11 -7.99 20.84
N MET A 84 17.69 -9.21 21.20
CA MET A 84 16.29 -9.55 21.49
C MET A 84 16.09 -9.68 22.99
N TRP A 85 15.15 -8.90 23.51
CA TRP A 85 14.80 -8.85 24.92
C TRP A 85 13.38 -9.37 25.14
N LEU A 86 13.19 -10.15 26.20
CA LEU A 86 11.89 -10.58 26.70
C LEU A 86 11.53 -9.76 27.94
N ILE A 87 10.30 -9.28 27.98
CA ILE A 87 9.67 -8.69 29.15
C ILE A 87 8.50 -9.59 29.53
N ASP A 88 8.62 -10.27 30.66
CA ASP A 88 7.56 -11.10 31.23
C ASP A 88 6.87 -10.32 32.35
N PHE A 89 5.64 -9.84 32.07
CA PHE A 89 4.87 -9.00 32.98
C PHE A 89 4.33 -9.76 34.20
N THR A 90 4.52 -11.08 34.25
CA THR A 90 4.14 -11.92 35.40
C THR A 90 5.22 -12.01 36.49
N ARG A 91 6.44 -11.51 36.19
CA ARG A 91 7.58 -11.57 37.10
C ARG A 91 7.65 -10.33 37.99
N GLU A 92 8.06 -10.53 39.24
CA GLU A 92 8.34 -9.45 40.17
C GLU A 92 9.79 -9.53 40.69
N PRO A 93 10.61 -8.48 40.52
CA PRO A 93 10.35 -7.27 39.72
C PRO A 93 10.30 -7.55 38.20
N ILE A 94 9.51 -6.77 37.45
CA ILE A 94 9.48 -6.84 35.98
C ILE A 94 10.83 -6.34 35.46
N ARG A 95 11.54 -7.20 34.71
CA ARG A 95 12.87 -6.89 34.17
C ARG A 95 13.03 -7.44 32.74
N PRO A 96 13.77 -6.73 31.86
CA PRO A 96 14.16 -7.28 30.57
C PRO A 96 15.12 -8.46 30.76
N VAL A 97 14.87 -9.54 30.04
CA VAL A 97 15.69 -10.74 29.98
C VAL A 97 16.29 -10.84 28.59
N LEU A 98 17.62 -10.98 28.49
CA LEU A 98 18.28 -11.16 27.21
C LEU A 98 17.97 -12.55 26.67
N VAL A 99 17.20 -12.61 25.59
CA VAL A 99 16.90 -13.85 24.89
C VAL A 99 18.08 -14.20 23.99
N ARG A 100 18.60 -13.21 23.25
CA ARG A 100 19.63 -13.45 22.23
C ARG A 100 20.36 -12.20 21.74
N THR A 101 21.59 -12.42 21.29
CA THR A 101 22.48 -11.46 20.61
C THR A 101 23.30 -12.17 19.52
N ASP A 102 22.70 -13.14 18.81
CA ASP A 102 23.42 -14.06 17.94
C ASP A 102 24.32 -13.35 16.91
N ALA A 103 25.23 -14.11 16.28
CA ALA A 103 26.26 -13.61 15.36
C ALA A 103 25.72 -12.94 14.08
N HIS A 104 24.41 -12.76 13.99
CA HIS A 104 23.72 -12.12 12.89
C HIS A 104 23.70 -10.61 13.10
N THR A 105 23.93 -9.87 12.02
CA THR A 105 23.97 -8.40 12.06
C THR A 105 22.57 -7.77 12.20
N TRP A 106 21.51 -8.58 12.12
CA TRP A 106 20.11 -8.16 12.08
C TRP A 106 19.18 -9.19 12.73
N ILE A 107 18.13 -8.71 13.38
CA ILE A 107 16.96 -9.49 13.84
C ILE A 107 15.74 -8.64 13.47
N GLY A 108 14.83 -9.16 12.66
CA GLY A 108 13.63 -8.47 12.21
C GLY A 108 12.34 -9.21 12.53
N ASP A 109 11.26 -8.42 12.62
CA ASP A 109 9.85 -8.84 12.71
C ASP A 109 9.59 -10.03 13.63
N PRO A 110 9.86 -9.87 14.94
CA PRO A 110 9.63 -10.96 15.88
C PRO A 110 8.13 -11.27 15.96
N SER A 111 7.78 -12.55 16.04
CA SER A 111 6.40 -12.99 16.28
C SER A 111 6.39 -14.09 17.34
N ILE A 112 5.66 -13.85 18.43
CA ILE A 112 5.57 -14.78 19.56
C ILE A 112 4.56 -15.87 19.23
N SER A 113 4.88 -17.12 19.56
CA SER A 113 4.00 -18.26 19.32
C SER A 113 2.68 -18.16 20.09
N PRO A 114 1.61 -18.83 19.64
CA PRO A 114 0.30 -18.78 20.29
C PRO A 114 0.33 -19.18 21.78
N ASP A 115 1.22 -20.10 22.15
CA ASP A 115 1.43 -20.56 23.53
C ASP A 115 2.38 -19.67 24.37
N GLY A 116 2.96 -18.62 23.77
CA GLY A 116 3.82 -17.66 24.47
C GLY A 116 5.19 -18.22 24.88
N THR A 117 5.63 -19.34 24.31
CA THR A 117 6.88 -20.03 24.69
C THR A 117 8.01 -19.90 23.68
N ARG A 118 7.71 -19.49 22.45
CA ARG A 118 8.65 -19.40 21.33
C ARG A 118 8.52 -18.07 20.61
N VAL A 119 9.53 -17.72 19.84
CA VAL A 119 9.54 -16.56 18.97
C VAL A 119 10.10 -16.96 17.60
N ALA A 120 9.42 -16.52 16.55
CA ALA A 120 9.90 -16.57 15.17
C ALA A 120 10.48 -15.19 14.81
N TYR A 121 11.55 -15.16 14.05
CA TYR A 121 12.20 -13.92 13.57
C TYR A 121 13.00 -14.22 12.30
N HIS A 122 13.52 -13.19 11.65
CA HIS A 122 14.45 -13.37 10.53
C HIS A 122 15.75 -12.57 10.72
N ASP A 123 16.84 -13.02 10.10
CA ASP A 123 18.15 -12.36 10.18
C ASP A 123 18.47 -11.48 8.96
N GLY A 124 17.46 -11.24 8.12
CA GLY A 124 17.61 -10.54 6.83
C GLY A 124 17.88 -11.48 5.65
N GLU A 125 17.91 -12.79 5.87
CA GLU A 125 17.99 -13.82 4.82
C GLU A 125 17.11 -15.03 5.14
N ASP A 126 17.17 -15.51 6.38
CA ASP A 126 16.52 -16.74 6.84
C ASP A 126 15.59 -16.50 8.04
N ILE A 127 14.54 -17.33 8.11
CA ILE A 127 13.62 -17.43 9.23
C ILE A 127 14.17 -18.41 10.27
N TYR A 128 14.04 -18.04 11.55
CA TYR A 128 14.45 -18.82 12.70
C TYR A 128 13.34 -18.89 13.74
N VAL A 129 13.30 -20.00 14.50
CA VAL A 129 12.46 -20.16 15.69
C VAL A 129 13.34 -20.56 16.88
N CYS A 130 13.15 -19.90 18.02
CA CYS A 130 13.80 -20.26 19.28
C CYS A 130 12.83 -20.19 20.46
N ARG A 131 13.27 -20.71 21.62
CA ARG A 131 12.52 -20.59 22.87
C ARG A 131 12.69 -19.22 23.50
N LEU A 132 11.61 -18.74 24.10
CA LEU A 132 11.51 -17.44 24.73
C LEU A 132 11.94 -17.51 26.21
N GLU A 133 13.24 -17.72 26.43
CA GLU A 133 13.87 -17.87 27.76
C GLU A 133 15.27 -17.22 27.80
N GLU A 134 15.81 -16.99 29.01
CA GLU A 134 17.12 -16.35 29.20
C GLU A 134 18.25 -17.16 28.56
N GLY A 135 19.08 -16.50 27.74
CA GLY A 135 20.18 -17.17 27.02
C GLY A 135 19.70 -18.26 26.06
N GLY A 136 18.51 -18.07 25.48
CA GLY A 136 17.70 -19.09 24.84
C GLY A 136 18.47 -20.04 23.90
N PRO A 137 18.13 -21.35 23.90
CA PRO A 137 18.83 -22.42 23.18
C PRO A 137 18.92 -22.15 21.68
N GLU A 138 19.95 -22.69 21.01
CA GLU A 138 20.25 -22.50 19.58
C GLU A 138 18.99 -22.38 18.69
N ALA A 139 18.93 -21.32 17.85
CA ALA A 139 17.78 -21.14 16.95
C ALA A 139 17.71 -22.30 15.97
N THR A 140 16.49 -22.73 15.71
CA THR A 140 16.24 -23.66 14.61
C THR A 140 15.92 -22.85 13.36
N ARG A 141 16.74 -23.01 12.32
CA ARG A 141 16.47 -22.45 10.99
C ARG A 141 15.24 -23.12 10.38
N ILE A 142 14.29 -22.31 9.91
CA ILE A 142 13.06 -22.75 9.24
C ILE A 142 13.26 -22.77 7.72
N GLY A 143 13.91 -21.74 7.16
CA GLY A 143 14.16 -21.61 5.72
C GLY A 143 14.35 -20.16 5.31
N PRO A 144 14.68 -19.89 4.03
CA PRO A 144 14.85 -18.53 3.51
C PRO A 144 13.52 -17.78 3.49
N GLY A 145 13.53 -16.51 3.89
CA GLY A 145 12.34 -15.66 3.85
C GLY A 145 12.33 -14.55 4.88
N PHE A 146 11.19 -13.84 4.94
CA PHE A 146 11.02 -12.60 5.70
C PHE A 146 9.64 -12.55 6.38
N ASP A 147 9.51 -11.65 7.35
CA ASP A 147 8.25 -11.28 8.02
C ASP A 147 7.45 -12.47 8.58
N PRO A 148 8.05 -13.31 9.46
CA PRO A 148 7.38 -14.50 9.95
C PRO A 148 6.18 -14.14 10.85
N ARG A 149 5.08 -14.88 10.67
CA ARG A 149 3.84 -14.78 11.45
C ARG A 149 3.36 -16.17 11.85
N TRP A 150 2.99 -16.34 13.12
CA TRP A 150 2.35 -17.56 13.56
C TRP A 150 0.90 -17.64 13.06
N TRP A 151 0.47 -18.83 12.68
CA TRP A 151 -0.93 -19.13 12.41
C TRP A 151 -1.27 -20.52 12.92
N VAL A 152 -2.47 -20.67 13.47
CA VAL A 152 -3.01 -21.97 13.91
C VAL A 152 -4.15 -22.33 12.98
N HIS A 153 -4.06 -23.50 12.37
CA HIS A 153 -5.09 -23.97 11.46
C HIS A 153 -6.41 -24.17 12.22
N PRO A 154 -7.52 -23.53 11.79
CA PRO A 154 -8.75 -23.48 12.58
C PRO A 154 -9.41 -24.85 12.77
N GLU A 155 -9.29 -25.76 11.80
CA GLU A 155 -9.84 -27.13 11.93
C GLU A 155 -8.90 -28.13 12.62
N THR A 156 -7.61 -28.17 12.26
CA THR A 156 -6.69 -29.19 12.77
C THR A 156 -5.98 -28.81 14.05
N GLY A 157 -5.85 -27.50 14.34
CA GLY A 157 -5.06 -26.99 15.45
C GLY A 157 -3.54 -27.04 15.20
N ASP A 158 -3.11 -27.38 13.99
CA ASP A 158 -1.69 -27.39 13.62
C ASP A 158 -1.10 -25.98 13.61
N GLU A 159 0.14 -25.85 14.08
CA GLU A 159 0.88 -24.58 14.09
C GLU A 159 1.69 -24.41 12.80
N TYR A 160 1.68 -23.21 12.26
CA TYR A 160 2.44 -22.83 11.07
C TYR A 160 3.17 -21.51 11.28
N ILE A 161 4.29 -21.35 10.59
CA ILE A 161 4.87 -20.05 10.27
C ILE A 161 4.48 -19.71 8.83
N ILE A 162 3.82 -18.57 8.67
CA ILE A 162 3.60 -17.90 7.39
C ILE A 162 4.69 -16.84 7.23
N TYR A 163 5.29 -16.75 6.06
CA TYR A 163 6.40 -15.84 5.77
C TYR A 163 6.46 -15.58 4.26
N VAL A 164 7.25 -14.61 3.83
CA VAL A 164 7.31 -14.23 2.40
C VAL A 164 8.69 -14.45 1.79
N SER A 165 8.74 -14.62 0.48
CA SER A 165 9.98 -14.88 -0.27
C SER A 165 10.79 -13.62 -0.61
N THR A 166 10.23 -12.43 -0.40
CA THR A 166 10.82 -11.15 -0.82
C THR A 166 11.15 -10.26 0.38
N LYS A 167 12.35 -9.70 0.39
CA LYS A 167 12.79 -8.76 1.42
C LYS A 167 12.11 -7.41 1.24
N TRP A 168 11.85 -6.73 2.35
CA TRP A 168 11.40 -5.34 2.37
C TRP A 168 12.53 -4.39 1.92
N GLU A 169 12.75 -4.24 0.61
CA GLU A 169 13.77 -3.31 0.07
C GLU A 169 13.22 -2.35 -0.99
N ASN A 170 12.06 -2.62 -1.60
CA ASN A 170 11.49 -1.73 -2.61
C ASN A 170 10.01 -1.44 -2.36
N SER A 171 9.63 -0.19 -2.62
CA SER A 171 8.26 0.34 -2.64
C SER A 171 7.41 -0.25 -3.77
N ALA A 172 7.51 -1.55 -4.05
CA ALA A 172 6.78 -2.27 -5.11
C ALA A 172 6.37 -3.70 -4.70
N ASP A 173 6.63 -4.12 -3.45
CA ASP A 173 6.73 -5.54 -3.08
C ASP A 173 5.42 -6.21 -2.60
N VAL A 174 4.31 -5.98 -3.31
CA VAL A 174 3.18 -6.94 -3.29
C VAL A 174 3.54 -8.21 -4.05
N SER A 175 4.54 -8.15 -4.94
CA SER A 175 5.04 -9.30 -5.70
C SER A 175 5.92 -10.23 -4.86
N GLY A 176 5.78 -11.54 -5.06
CA GLY A 176 6.53 -12.58 -4.35
C GLY A 176 5.63 -13.74 -3.96
N ASN A 177 6.13 -14.73 -3.22
CA ASN A 177 5.30 -15.82 -2.72
C ASN A 177 5.07 -15.65 -1.22
N THR A 178 3.84 -15.91 -0.79
CA THR A 178 3.53 -16.20 0.61
C THR A 178 3.75 -17.69 0.82
N LEU A 179 4.68 -18.01 1.70
CA LEU A 179 5.09 -19.36 2.06
C LEU A 179 4.49 -19.74 3.41
N ILE A 180 4.28 -21.02 3.61
CA ILE A 180 3.82 -21.58 4.87
C ILE A 180 4.62 -22.84 5.20
N ARG A 181 5.01 -22.97 6.48
CA ARG A 181 5.73 -24.14 6.99
C ARG A 181 5.14 -24.57 8.31
N GLN A 182 4.78 -25.85 8.41
CA GLN A 182 4.27 -26.41 9.66
C GLN A 182 5.39 -26.48 10.69
N ILE A 183 5.07 -26.13 11.94
CA ILE A 183 5.93 -26.31 13.11
C ILE A 183 5.25 -27.30 14.04
N GLY A 184 6.01 -28.23 14.61
CA GLY A 184 5.45 -29.14 15.61
C GLY A 184 4.95 -28.34 16.82
N VAL A 185 3.75 -28.67 17.34
CA VAL A 185 3.19 -27.99 18.52
C VAL A 185 4.16 -28.07 19.70
N GLY A 186 4.49 -26.91 20.28
CA GLY A 186 5.50 -26.77 21.34
C GLY A 186 6.95 -27.03 20.92
N ALA A 187 7.22 -27.32 19.64
CA ALA A 187 8.55 -27.55 19.09
C ALA A 187 9.11 -26.30 18.40
N THR A 188 10.42 -26.28 18.18
CA THR A 188 11.09 -25.26 17.36
C THR A 188 11.42 -25.77 15.95
N LYS A 189 11.22 -27.07 15.71
CA LYS A 189 11.60 -27.72 14.45
C LYS A 189 10.45 -27.73 13.45
N PRO A 190 10.74 -27.46 12.17
CA PRO A 190 9.75 -27.58 11.12
C PRO A 190 9.34 -29.04 10.89
N VAL A 191 8.11 -29.22 10.43
CA VAL A 191 7.52 -30.49 9.98
C VAL A 191 7.34 -30.42 8.46
N GLY A 192 7.64 -31.51 7.75
CA GLY A 192 7.51 -31.57 6.29
C GLY A 192 8.41 -30.56 5.57
N ASP A 193 8.09 -30.21 4.32
CA ASP A 193 8.68 -29.12 3.54
C ASP A 193 7.78 -27.87 3.55
N ALA A 194 8.31 -26.74 3.07
CA ALA A 194 7.53 -25.51 2.95
C ALA A 194 6.66 -25.60 1.70
N SER A 195 5.47 -25.00 1.76
CA SER A 195 4.59 -24.86 0.60
C SER A 195 4.26 -23.41 0.31
N VAL A 196 3.82 -23.14 -0.91
CA VAL A 196 3.36 -21.82 -1.33
C VAL A 196 1.90 -21.67 -0.92
N LEU A 197 1.63 -20.88 0.12
CA LEU A 197 0.27 -20.56 0.56
C LEU A 197 -0.44 -19.66 -0.46
N VAL A 198 0.27 -18.66 -0.99
CA VAL A 198 -0.21 -17.78 -2.07
C VAL A 198 0.92 -17.54 -3.05
N HIS A 199 0.69 -17.91 -4.31
CA HIS A 199 1.63 -17.65 -5.40
C HIS A 199 1.48 -16.20 -5.89
N GLY A 200 2.59 -15.52 -6.19
CA GLY A 200 2.59 -14.20 -6.81
C GLY A 200 2.27 -13.01 -5.89
N TYR A 201 1.73 -13.25 -4.68
CA TYR A 201 1.53 -12.24 -3.64
C TYR A 201 2.33 -12.50 -2.37
N ALA A 202 3.07 -11.48 -1.91
CA ALA A 202 3.78 -11.45 -0.62
C ALA A 202 2.90 -10.83 0.49
N LEU A 203 2.11 -11.66 1.18
CA LEU A 203 1.17 -11.25 2.22
C LEU A 203 1.81 -11.28 3.61
N ARG A 204 2.27 -10.11 4.07
CA ARG A 204 3.14 -9.93 5.26
C ARG A 204 2.38 -9.73 6.57
N GLY A 205 1.11 -9.31 6.50
CA GLY A 205 0.29 -8.95 7.66
C GLY A 205 -0.17 -10.13 8.51
N GLY A 206 0.22 -11.35 8.18
CA GLY A 206 -0.28 -12.56 8.82
C GLY A 206 -1.66 -12.94 8.30
N ARG A 207 -2.26 -13.94 8.97
CA ARG A 207 -3.54 -14.53 8.59
C ARG A 207 -4.50 -14.43 9.75
N SER A 208 -5.70 -13.95 9.47
CA SER A 208 -6.81 -13.90 10.42
C SER A 208 -7.08 -15.28 11.02
N ARG A 209 -7.63 -15.26 12.23
CA ARG A 209 -7.82 -16.48 13.04
C ARG A 209 -8.74 -17.51 12.40
N ASP A 210 -9.75 -17.07 11.65
CA ASP A 210 -10.64 -17.95 10.90
C ASP A 210 -10.01 -18.49 9.59
N GLY A 211 -8.81 -18.02 9.25
CA GLY A 211 -8.07 -18.39 8.06
C GLY A 211 -8.50 -17.66 6.78
N ARG A 212 -9.50 -16.78 6.84
CA ARG A 212 -10.15 -16.24 5.63
C ARG A 212 -9.44 -15.03 5.02
N TYR A 213 -8.77 -14.23 5.83
CA TYR A 213 -8.18 -12.97 5.40
C TYR A 213 -6.69 -12.88 5.67
N MET A 214 -5.98 -12.23 4.76
CA MET A 214 -4.59 -11.81 4.89
C MET A 214 -4.42 -10.40 4.32
N SER A 215 -3.34 -9.73 4.68
CA SER A 215 -3.02 -8.39 4.16
C SER A 215 -1.53 -8.20 3.90
N THR A 216 -1.19 -7.17 3.14
CA THR A 216 0.18 -6.66 3.00
C THR A 216 0.19 -5.15 2.87
N ALA A 217 1.35 -4.54 3.08
CA ALA A 217 1.58 -3.11 2.91
C ALA A 217 2.79 -2.83 2.00
N GLN A 218 2.81 -1.62 1.44
CA GLN A 218 3.69 -1.01 0.44
C GLN A 218 3.64 -1.61 -0.99
N PRO A 219 3.53 -0.78 -2.05
CA PRO A 219 3.33 0.69 -2.06
C PRO A 219 1.87 1.06 -1.84
N GLY A 220 1.19 0.30 -0.99
CA GLY A 220 -0.22 0.46 -0.71
C GLY A 220 -0.60 -0.39 0.48
N TRP A 221 -1.87 -0.72 0.64
CA TRP A 221 -2.22 -1.93 1.38
C TRP A 221 -3.11 -2.79 0.51
N VAL A 222 -2.97 -4.10 0.66
CA VAL A 222 -3.79 -5.11 0.00
C VAL A 222 -4.52 -5.89 1.07
N TRP A 223 -5.81 -6.10 0.86
CA TRP A 223 -6.63 -6.98 1.67
C TRP A 223 -7.13 -8.12 0.79
N ALA A 224 -6.76 -9.34 1.16
CA ALA A 224 -6.98 -10.54 0.37
C ALA A 224 -7.88 -11.52 1.11
N GLU A 225 -8.73 -12.22 0.36
CA GLU A 225 -9.58 -13.30 0.84
C GLU A 225 -9.02 -14.64 0.36
N LEU A 226 -8.95 -15.60 1.29
CA LEU A 226 -8.37 -16.92 1.12
C LEU A 226 -9.39 -18.02 1.46
N HIS A 227 -9.16 -19.22 0.92
CA HIS A 227 -9.79 -20.46 1.36
C HIS A 227 -9.38 -20.76 2.82
N PRO A 228 -10.32 -20.73 3.79
CA PRO A 228 -10.01 -20.71 5.22
C PRO A 228 -9.08 -21.83 5.73
N ASN A 229 -9.18 -23.01 5.13
CA ASN A 229 -8.49 -24.22 5.57
C ASN A 229 -7.38 -24.67 4.61
N GLU A 230 -7.15 -23.94 3.52
CA GLU A 230 -6.12 -24.33 2.56
C GLU A 230 -4.75 -23.80 3.02
N THR A 231 -3.74 -24.62 2.77
CA THR A 231 -2.32 -24.33 3.05
C THR A 231 -1.50 -24.19 1.75
N GLN A 232 -2.16 -24.27 0.59
CA GLN A 232 -1.54 -24.14 -0.73
C GLN A 232 -2.49 -23.41 -1.67
N ASP A 233 -1.95 -22.47 -2.45
CA ASP A 233 -2.67 -21.69 -3.46
C ASP A 233 -4.05 -21.18 -3.00
N ALA A 234 -4.12 -20.73 -1.74
CA ALA A 234 -5.35 -20.49 -1.03
C ALA A 234 -6.02 -19.16 -1.40
N LEU A 235 -5.42 -18.32 -2.24
CA LEU A 235 -5.97 -17.00 -2.59
C LEU A 235 -7.23 -17.14 -3.46
N ILE A 236 -8.35 -16.61 -2.96
CA ILE A 236 -9.62 -16.54 -3.69
C ILE A 236 -9.64 -15.27 -4.54
N ARG A 237 -9.38 -14.12 -3.91
CA ARG A 237 -9.37 -12.81 -4.57
C ARG A 237 -8.67 -11.77 -3.72
N VAL A 238 -8.21 -10.72 -4.38
CA VAL A 238 -7.96 -9.43 -3.72
C VAL A 238 -9.30 -8.73 -3.50
N VAL A 239 -9.63 -8.44 -2.24
CA VAL A 239 -10.88 -7.76 -1.87
C VAL A 239 -10.77 -6.27 -2.14
N GLU A 240 -9.68 -5.66 -1.67
CA GLU A 240 -9.39 -4.24 -1.84
C GLU A 240 -7.87 -4.05 -1.90
N SER A 241 -7.43 -3.09 -2.71
CA SER A 241 -6.04 -2.67 -2.79
C SER A 241 -6.02 -1.15 -2.89
N ARG A 242 -5.22 -0.48 -2.06
CA ARG A 242 -5.06 0.97 -2.08
C ARG A 242 -3.61 1.34 -2.28
N VAL A 243 -3.30 2.01 -3.38
CA VAL A 243 -1.99 2.63 -3.58
C VAL A 243 -1.80 3.76 -2.55
N GLY A 244 -0.63 3.81 -1.90
CA GLY A 244 -0.47 4.55 -0.66
C GLY A 244 0.87 4.29 0.05
N GLY A 245 1.38 5.20 0.88
CA GLY A 245 2.67 5.05 1.56
C GLY A 245 2.48 4.12 2.74
N HIS A 246 1.49 3.23 2.66
CA HIS A 246 1.00 2.52 3.81
C HIS A 246 2.04 1.50 4.22
N CYS A 247 2.39 1.53 5.49
CA CYS A 247 3.41 0.67 6.05
C CYS A 247 2.79 -0.20 7.15
N ASN A 248 3.53 -1.24 7.56
CA ASN A 248 3.24 -2.09 8.72
C ASN A 248 1.79 -2.54 8.81
N VAL A 249 1.50 -3.71 8.21
CA VAL A 249 0.20 -4.35 8.37
C VAL A 249 0.23 -5.48 9.38
N SER A 250 -0.89 -5.65 10.09
CA SER A 250 -1.06 -6.74 11.04
C SER A 250 -2.53 -7.14 11.11
N MET A 251 -2.83 -8.39 10.75
CA MET A 251 -4.18 -8.94 10.74
C MET A 251 -4.75 -9.04 12.14
N SER A 252 -6.04 -8.72 12.26
CA SER A 252 -6.76 -8.87 13.52
C SER A 252 -6.85 -10.31 13.99
N GLN A 253 -6.70 -10.48 15.30
CA GLN A 253 -6.99 -11.73 16.00
C GLN A 253 -8.41 -11.77 16.58
N ASP A 254 -9.25 -10.77 16.26
CA ASP A 254 -10.65 -10.69 16.69
C ASP A 254 -11.53 -11.63 15.86
N PRO A 255 -12.09 -12.70 16.46
CA PRO A 255 -12.98 -13.62 15.75
C PRO A 255 -14.31 -12.98 15.31
N ALA A 256 -14.72 -11.85 15.92
CA ALA A 256 -15.92 -11.13 15.51
C ALA A 256 -15.69 -10.24 14.29
N HIS A 257 -14.44 -9.87 14.03
CA HIS A 257 -14.02 -8.96 12.97
C HIS A 257 -12.75 -9.47 12.28
N PRO A 258 -12.77 -10.68 11.68
CA PRO A 258 -11.60 -11.30 11.05
C PRO A 258 -11.11 -10.53 9.81
N ASP A 259 -11.93 -9.62 9.31
CA ASP A 259 -11.69 -8.71 8.19
C ASP A 259 -10.96 -7.42 8.57
N ARG A 260 -10.63 -7.22 9.84
CA ARG A 260 -9.82 -6.07 10.30
C ARG A 260 -8.33 -6.35 10.22
N PHE A 261 -7.59 -5.29 9.94
CA PHE A 261 -6.13 -5.30 10.01
C PHE A 261 -5.63 -3.87 10.20
N LEU A 262 -4.47 -3.74 10.84
CA LEU A 262 -3.79 -2.48 11.04
C LEU A 262 -3.08 -2.05 9.76
N TRP A 263 -3.02 -0.75 9.47
CA TRP A 263 -2.04 -0.19 8.53
C TRP A 263 -1.73 1.26 8.90
N LEU A 264 -0.49 1.68 8.68
CA LEU A 264 -0.07 3.06 8.83
C LEU A 264 -0.30 3.84 7.55
N ASP A 265 -0.59 5.13 7.62
CA ASP A 265 -0.35 6.04 6.49
C ASP A 265 1.15 6.29 6.28
N GLY A 266 1.57 6.73 5.09
CA GLY A 266 2.99 6.97 4.79
C GLY A 266 3.74 7.98 5.67
N PRO A 267 3.08 8.93 6.34
CA PRO A 267 3.67 9.75 7.39
C PRO A 267 3.80 9.07 8.76
N HIS A 268 3.26 7.86 8.90
CA HIS A 268 3.03 7.19 10.17
C HIS A 268 2.30 8.06 11.22
N ARG A 269 1.41 8.96 10.79
CA ARG A 269 0.63 9.84 11.69
C ARG A 269 -0.73 9.26 12.02
N ARG A 270 -1.24 8.38 11.16
CA ARG A 270 -2.51 7.68 11.35
C ARG A 270 -2.29 6.18 11.29
N LEU A 271 -2.73 5.51 12.34
CA LEU A 271 -2.89 4.07 12.38
C LEU A 271 -4.38 3.78 12.13
N PHE A 272 -4.66 3.14 11.01
CA PHE A 272 -5.98 2.64 10.68
C PHE A 272 -6.09 1.16 11.03
N TYR A 273 -7.32 0.69 11.22
CA TYR A 273 -7.56 -0.72 11.62
C TYR A 273 -8.76 -1.39 10.96
N ASP A 274 -9.59 -0.63 10.25
CA ASP A 274 -10.81 -1.12 9.61
C ASP A 274 -10.90 -0.60 8.18
N PRO A 275 -10.66 -1.44 7.16
CA PRO A 275 -10.56 -1.01 5.76
C PRO A 275 -11.87 -0.40 5.23
N ARG A 276 -13.01 -0.83 5.76
CA ARG A 276 -14.34 -0.41 5.30
C ARG A 276 -14.76 0.96 5.83
N THR A 277 -14.35 1.27 7.05
CA THR A 277 -14.74 2.51 7.72
C THR A 277 -13.62 3.54 7.79
N ASN A 278 -12.38 3.14 7.47
CA ASN A 278 -11.17 3.92 7.71
C ASN A 278 -11.08 4.41 9.16
N ALA A 279 -11.54 3.59 10.11
CA ALA A 279 -11.41 3.91 11.52
C ALA A 279 -9.93 3.97 11.90
N SER A 280 -9.56 5.00 12.65
CA SER A 280 -8.18 5.30 13.01
C SER A 280 -8.03 5.58 14.50
N ILE A 281 -6.83 5.33 15.02
CA ILE A 281 -6.48 5.60 16.41
C ILE A 281 -5.46 6.75 16.44
N PRO A 282 -5.56 7.70 17.40
CA PRO A 282 -4.58 8.77 17.57
C PRO A 282 -3.33 8.29 18.34
N PRO A 283 -2.14 8.84 18.04
CA PRO A 283 -0.90 8.39 18.66
C PRO A 283 -0.83 8.73 20.15
N LEU A 284 0.07 8.06 20.88
CA LEU A 284 0.32 8.31 22.29
C LEU A 284 0.93 9.70 22.50
N ALA A 285 0.21 10.62 23.14
CA ALA A 285 0.76 11.94 23.47
C ALA A 285 1.98 11.85 24.42
N PRO A 286 3.03 12.69 24.26
CA PRO A 286 3.15 13.80 23.29
C PRO A 286 3.70 13.37 21.92
N TYR A 287 3.91 12.08 21.68
CA TYR A 287 4.39 11.56 20.41
C TYR A 287 3.33 11.73 19.32
N ARG A 288 3.79 11.90 18.08
CA ARG A 288 2.93 12.25 16.94
C ARG A 288 2.99 11.24 15.81
N GLU A 289 3.90 10.28 15.91
CA GLU A 289 4.14 9.28 14.87
C GLU A 289 4.22 7.89 15.49
N TYR A 290 3.73 6.93 14.71
CA TYR A 290 3.75 5.50 14.95
C TYR A 290 4.93 4.85 14.24
N THR A 291 5.31 3.66 14.66
CA THR A 291 6.06 2.71 13.84
C THR A 291 5.91 1.32 14.44
N TYR A 292 6.17 0.29 13.63
CA TYR A 292 6.10 -1.12 14.03
C TYR A 292 4.81 -1.47 14.78
N THR A 293 3.66 -1.17 14.16
CA THR A 293 2.36 -1.48 14.75
C THR A 293 2.00 -2.94 14.53
N GLU A 294 1.65 -3.65 15.59
CA GLU A 294 1.35 -5.08 15.53
C GLU A 294 0.12 -5.41 16.38
N TRP A 295 -0.79 -6.22 15.83
CA TRP A 295 -1.83 -6.85 16.63
C TRP A 295 -1.17 -7.87 17.56
N SER A 296 -1.62 -7.92 18.81
CA SER A 296 -1.14 -8.96 19.73
C SER A 296 -1.75 -10.32 19.39
N THR A 297 -1.32 -11.38 20.09
CA THR A 297 -2.01 -12.68 20.01
C THR A 297 -3.44 -12.68 20.53
N HIS A 298 -3.89 -11.59 21.16
CA HIS A 298 -5.23 -11.44 21.73
C HIS A 298 -5.99 -10.28 21.06
N ALA A 299 -7.27 -10.48 20.75
CA ALA A 299 -8.12 -9.52 20.04
C ALA A 299 -8.12 -8.10 20.65
N ASN A 300 -8.19 -8.01 21.99
CA ASN A 300 -8.28 -6.74 22.74
C ASN A 300 -6.99 -5.89 22.77
N PHE A 301 -5.85 -6.37 22.28
CA PHE A 301 -4.59 -5.61 22.40
C PHE A 301 -3.80 -5.53 21.10
N MET A 302 -3.13 -4.39 20.93
CA MET A 302 -2.08 -4.21 19.93
C MET A 302 -0.95 -3.38 20.54
N SER A 303 0.22 -3.41 19.90
CA SER A 303 1.39 -2.64 20.30
C SER A 303 1.88 -1.73 19.17
N ALA A 304 2.51 -0.63 19.54
CA ALA A 304 3.15 0.31 18.63
C ALA A 304 4.37 0.94 19.28
N SER A 305 5.36 1.31 18.47
CA SER A 305 6.46 2.18 18.86
C SER A 305 6.11 3.62 18.50
N PHE A 306 6.49 4.57 19.35
CA PHE A 306 6.20 5.99 19.22
C PHE A 306 7.46 6.83 19.27
N TYR A 307 7.52 7.85 18.42
CA TYR A 307 8.62 8.81 18.42
C TYR A 307 8.14 10.25 18.14
N GLY A 308 8.98 11.21 18.52
CA GLY A 308 8.68 12.65 18.41
C GLY A 308 9.03 13.19 17.03
N ALA A 309 8.46 14.35 16.67
CA ALA A 309 8.78 15.01 15.41
C ALA A 309 10.30 15.24 15.26
N GLY A 310 10.85 14.88 14.09
CA GLY A 310 12.28 14.99 13.78
C GLY A 310 13.16 13.85 14.30
N ILE A 311 12.62 12.94 15.12
CA ILE A 311 13.29 11.69 15.51
C ILE A 311 13.06 10.68 14.39
N ARG A 312 14.11 9.98 13.98
CA ARG A 312 14.01 8.95 12.93
C ARG A 312 13.57 7.61 13.52
N GLU A 313 12.91 6.78 12.71
CA GLU A 313 12.57 5.39 13.04
C GLU A 313 13.79 4.57 13.52
N PHE A 314 15.00 4.99 13.13
CA PHE A 314 16.26 4.29 13.39
C PHE A 314 17.02 4.79 14.62
N GLU A 315 16.40 5.63 15.45
CA GLU A 315 16.91 6.05 16.76
C GLU A 315 16.12 5.32 17.88
N PRO A 316 16.18 3.97 17.97
CA PRO A 316 15.32 3.17 18.86
C PRO A 316 15.43 3.57 20.33
N GLU A 317 16.59 4.07 20.75
CA GLU A 317 16.82 4.60 22.09
C GLU A 317 15.81 5.70 22.46
N ARG A 318 15.29 6.45 21.49
CA ARG A 318 14.35 7.56 21.66
C ARG A 318 12.88 7.16 21.49
N HIS A 319 12.61 5.88 21.25
CA HIS A 319 11.27 5.36 21.05
C HIS A 319 10.63 4.90 22.37
N VAL A 320 9.30 4.97 22.40
CA VAL A 320 8.47 4.40 23.47
C VAL A 320 7.58 3.34 22.87
N VAL A 321 7.57 2.14 23.47
CA VAL A 321 6.58 1.11 23.13
C VAL A 321 5.34 1.35 23.96
N GLY A 322 4.18 1.46 23.31
CA GLY A 322 2.88 1.48 23.96
C GLY A 322 2.02 0.30 23.56
N VAL A 323 1.08 -0.04 24.44
CA VAL A 323 0.05 -1.05 24.22
C VAL A 323 -1.31 -0.35 24.23
N TYR A 324 -2.09 -0.57 23.18
CA TYR A 324 -3.47 -0.09 23.11
C TYR A 324 -4.42 -1.18 23.60
N SER A 325 -5.36 -0.80 24.47
CA SER A 325 -6.46 -1.66 24.88
C SER A 325 -7.76 -1.20 24.21
N TRP A 326 -8.42 -2.11 23.49
CA TRP A 326 -9.72 -1.82 22.87
C TRP A 326 -10.84 -1.59 23.90
N SER A 327 -10.76 -2.23 25.07
CA SER A 327 -11.74 -2.06 26.15
C SER A 327 -11.63 -0.72 26.87
N GLU A 328 -10.42 -0.18 26.98
CA GLU A 328 -10.16 1.12 27.63
C GLU A 328 -10.03 2.28 26.62
N GLU A 329 -9.98 1.96 25.32
CA GLU A 329 -9.75 2.91 24.22
C GLU A 329 -8.53 3.82 24.45
N ALA A 330 -7.47 3.27 25.02
CA ALA A 330 -6.32 4.04 25.49
C ALA A 330 -4.98 3.34 25.25
N TRP A 331 -3.95 4.16 24.98
CA TRP A 331 -2.56 3.74 24.95
C TRP A 331 -1.96 3.76 26.35
N THR A 332 -1.24 2.70 26.71
CA THR A 332 -0.40 2.61 27.92
C THR A 332 1.06 2.43 27.52
N PRO A 333 1.97 3.34 27.89
CA PRO A 333 3.40 3.15 27.64
C PRO A 333 3.95 2.03 28.52
N VAL A 334 4.73 1.10 27.94
CA VAL A 334 5.21 -0.09 28.64
C VAL A 334 6.73 -0.19 28.71
N ALA A 335 7.44 0.33 27.71
CA ALA A 335 8.90 0.30 27.66
C ALA A 335 9.50 1.48 26.87
N ARG A 336 10.78 1.78 27.08
CA ARG A 336 11.59 2.69 26.24
C ARG A 336 12.80 1.99 25.67
N GLY A 337 13.25 2.43 24.49
CA GLY A 337 14.49 1.95 23.87
C GLY A 337 14.29 0.72 22.98
N ALA A 338 13.37 0.80 22.01
CA ALA A 338 12.92 -0.34 21.22
C ALA A 338 12.52 0.10 19.80
N ALA A 339 12.94 -0.63 18.77
CA ALA A 339 12.44 -0.43 17.40
C ALA A 339 11.22 -1.33 17.17
N THR A 340 11.44 -2.63 16.98
CA THR A 340 10.38 -3.61 16.69
C THR A 340 9.99 -4.41 17.93
N HIS A 341 8.76 -4.91 17.92
CA HIS A 341 8.21 -5.66 19.05
C HIS A 341 7.08 -6.59 18.61
N HIS A 342 6.67 -7.49 19.51
CA HIS A 342 5.42 -8.21 19.41
C HIS A 342 4.90 -8.58 20.79
N LEU A 343 3.60 -8.42 20.99
CA LEU A 343 2.92 -8.64 22.26
C LEU A 343 2.18 -9.99 22.24
N TRP A 344 2.41 -10.79 23.28
CA TRP A 344 1.59 -11.97 23.60
C TRP A 344 0.79 -11.70 24.86
N VAL A 345 -0.50 -12.02 24.82
CA VAL A 345 -1.40 -11.99 25.98
C VAL A 345 -2.14 -13.32 26.03
N GLU A 346 -2.22 -13.90 27.22
CA GLU A 346 -2.92 -15.14 27.50
C GLU A 346 -4.42 -15.02 27.20
N GLU A 347 -4.96 -15.97 26.45
CA GLU A 347 -6.40 -16.09 26.28
C GLU A 347 -7.01 -16.92 27.41
N THR A 348 -8.12 -16.44 27.98
CA THR A 348 -8.90 -17.22 28.93
C THR A 348 -9.79 -18.24 28.20
N ALA A 349 -10.33 -19.22 28.94
CA ALA A 349 -11.30 -20.16 28.38
C ALA A 349 -12.57 -19.46 27.85
N ALA A 350 -12.91 -18.27 28.37
CA ALA A 350 -14.03 -17.47 27.87
C ALA A 350 -13.67 -16.82 26.51
N ASP A 351 -12.46 -16.29 26.38
CA ASP A 351 -11.96 -15.72 25.13
C ASP A 351 -11.93 -16.81 24.04
N ALA A 352 -11.40 -18.00 24.35
CA ALA A 352 -11.38 -19.15 23.45
C ALA A 352 -12.78 -19.67 23.04
N ALA A 353 -13.80 -19.49 23.88
CA ALA A 353 -15.17 -19.90 23.59
C ALA A 353 -15.89 -18.94 22.61
N VAL A 354 -15.54 -17.65 22.63
CA VAL A 354 -15.96 -16.68 21.60
C VAL A 354 -15.28 -17.00 20.26
N SER A 355 -14.09 -17.60 20.31
CA SER A 355 -13.25 -17.93 19.15
C SER A 355 -13.56 -19.25 18.44
N ARG A 356 -14.57 -20.04 18.86
CA ARG A 356 -15.00 -21.19 18.04
C ARG A 356 -15.80 -20.64 16.86
N PRO A 357 -15.33 -20.78 15.61
CA PRO A 357 -16.05 -20.26 14.47
C PRO A 357 -17.45 -20.88 14.45
N ALA A 358 -18.48 -20.03 14.29
CA ALA A 358 -19.69 -20.52 13.66
C ALA A 358 -19.25 -21.16 12.33
N ALA A 359 -19.76 -22.35 12.00
CA ALA A 359 -19.42 -23.02 10.74
C ALA A 359 -19.38 -21.98 9.62
N PRO A 360 -18.29 -21.89 8.82
CA PRO A 360 -18.11 -20.82 7.87
C PRO A 360 -19.38 -20.72 7.05
N ALA A 361 -20.06 -19.58 7.11
CA ALA A 361 -21.21 -19.35 6.26
C ALA A 361 -20.68 -19.46 4.84
N VAL A 362 -21.02 -20.57 4.16
CA VAL A 362 -20.89 -20.69 2.72
C VAL A 362 -21.69 -19.51 2.17
N ILE A 363 -20.99 -18.45 1.77
CA ILE A 363 -21.64 -17.37 1.06
C ILE A 363 -21.97 -17.96 -0.29
N ALA A 364 -23.25 -18.27 -0.48
CA ALA A 364 -23.81 -18.43 -1.80
C ALA A 364 -23.47 -17.16 -2.58
N GLU A 365 -22.91 -17.34 -3.78
CA GLU A 365 -22.77 -16.28 -4.78
C GLU A 365 -24.06 -15.44 -4.79
N GLY A 366 -24.00 -14.19 -4.36
CA GLY A 366 -25.13 -13.26 -4.48
C GLY A 366 -25.67 -12.57 -3.23
N ALA A 367 -24.90 -12.38 -2.16
CA ALA A 367 -25.33 -11.50 -1.06
C ALA A 367 -24.27 -10.47 -0.66
N LEU A 368 -24.10 -9.46 -1.50
CA LEU A 368 -23.63 -8.13 -1.08
C LEU A 368 -24.85 -7.20 -0.98
N SER A 369 -24.92 -6.44 0.11
CA SER A 369 -25.94 -5.39 0.32
C SER A 369 -25.70 -4.24 -0.67
N PRO A 370 -26.74 -3.51 -1.11
CA PRO A 370 -26.70 -2.62 -2.26
C PRO A 370 -26.04 -1.29 -1.88
N ALA A 371 -24.75 -1.20 -2.10
CA ALA A 371 -24.03 0.05 -2.06
C ALA A 371 -22.92 0.05 -3.12
N SER A 372 -23.27 -0.17 -4.40
CA SER A 372 -22.50 0.31 -5.57
C SER A 372 -23.09 -0.09 -6.93
N ASP A 373 -24.41 -0.04 -7.13
CA ASP A 373 -25.01 -0.29 -8.47
C ASP A 373 -24.51 0.70 -9.56
N ALA A 374 -23.75 1.73 -9.18
CA ALA A 374 -23.06 2.64 -10.10
C ALA A 374 -21.58 2.26 -10.39
N GLU A 375 -20.92 1.42 -9.57
CA GLU A 375 -19.53 1.01 -9.82
C GLU A 375 -19.42 -0.16 -10.80
N GLU A 376 -20.45 -1.01 -10.90
CA GLU A 376 -20.46 -2.20 -11.76
C GLU A 376 -21.02 -1.97 -13.18
N SER A 377 -21.21 -0.73 -13.63
CA SER A 377 -21.83 -0.47 -14.94
C SER A 377 -20.90 -0.64 -16.15
N TRP A 378 -19.58 -0.69 -15.95
CA TRP A 378 -18.58 -0.86 -17.01
C TRP A 378 -17.48 -1.85 -16.59
N PRO A 379 -17.06 -2.78 -17.46
CA PRO A 379 -17.66 -3.12 -18.76
C PRO A 379 -19.08 -3.67 -18.63
N THR A 380 -19.95 -3.36 -19.60
CA THR A 380 -21.35 -3.83 -19.60
C THR A 380 -21.48 -5.33 -19.85
N ASP A 381 -20.49 -5.94 -20.50
CA ASP A 381 -20.32 -7.38 -20.65
C ASP A 381 -18.84 -7.75 -20.44
N ARG A 382 -18.60 -8.76 -19.60
CA ARG A 382 -17.24 -9.25 -19.27
C ARG A 382 -16.86 -10.52 -20.03
N ALA A 383 -17.72 -11.04 -20.92
CA ALA A 383 -17.37 -12.16 -21.77
C ALA A 383 -16.09 -11.85 -22.55
N GLY A 384 -15.11 -12.74 -22.50
CA GLY A 384 -13.82 -12.57 -23.20
C GLY A 384 -12.93 -11.44 -22.68
N LEU A 385 -13.25 -10.81 -21.55
CA LEU A 385 -12.38 -9.86 -20.87
C LEU A 385 -11.11 -10.59 -20.40
N VAL A 386 -9.94 -10.07 -20.75
CA VAL A 386 -8.63 -10.65 -20.35
C VAL A 386 -7.78 -9.71 -19.53
N PHE A 387 -8.06 -8.40 -19.56
CA PHE A 387 -7.43 -7.40 -18.70
C PHE A 387 -8.40 -6.25 -18.40
N LEU A 388 -8.35 -5.74 -17.18
CA LEU A 388 -9.12 -4.59 -16.72
C LEU A 388 -8.28 -3.70 -15.78
N TRP A 389 -8.27 -2.41 -16.05
CA TRP A 389 -7.81 -1.37 -15.12
C TRP A 389 -8.70 -0.14 -15.26
N ALA A 390 -9.50 0.18 -14.24
CA ALA A 390 -10.45 1.29 -14.29
C ALA A 390 -9.81 2.62 -13.83
N THR A 391 -9.41 2.68 -12.56
CA THR A 391 -8.73 3.81 -11.91
C THR A 391 -7.78 3.26 -10.85
N ALA A 392 -7.02 4.12 -10.18
CA ALA A 392 -6.14 3.77 -9.06
C ALA A 392 -6.88 3.29 -7.79
N ASP A 393 -8.21 3.34 -7.77
CA ASP A 393 -9.04 2.88 -6.64
C ASP A 393 -9.20 1.35 -6.60
N GLY A 394 -8.80 0.67 -7.67
CA GLY A 394 -8.83 -0.78 -7.76
C GLY A 394 -7.57 -1.34 -8.43
N PRO A 395 -7.24 -2.61 -8.20
CA PRO A 395 -6.08 -3.24 -8.80
C PRO A 395 -6.29 -3.40 -10.31
N ALA A 396 -5.19 -3.38 -11.05
CA ALA A 396 -5.20 -3.96 -12.39
C ALA A 396 -5.39 -5.49 -12.29
N GLN A 397 -6.28 -6.03 -13.11
CA GLN A 397 -6.68 -7.44 -13.05
C GLN A 397 -6.57 -8.08 -14.42
N THR A 398 -6.04 -9.30 -14.48
CA THR A 398 -6.12 -10.17 -15.66
C THR A 398 -7.06 -11.32 -15.38
N PHE A 399 -7.61 -11.91 -16.43
CA PHE A 399 -8.59 -13.00 -16.34
C PHE A 399 -8.14 -14.17 -17.19
N ASP A 400 -8.45 -15.39 -16.76
CA ASP A 400 -8.23 -16.59 -17.56
C ASP A 400 -9.30 -16.78 -18.65
N ALA A 401 -9.19 -17.86 -19.42
CA ALA A 401 -10.13 -18.14 -20.51
C ALA A 401 -11.57 -18.43 -20.02
N ALA A 402 -11.77 -18.75 -18.74
CA ALA A 402 -13.06 -18.92 -18.11
C ALA A 402 -13.62 -17.61 -17.52
N GLY A 403 -12.86 -16.51 -17.59
CA GLY A 403 -13.22 -15.22 -17.02
C GLY A 403 -12.93 -15.11 -15.52
N VAL A 404 -12.13 -16.03 -14.97
CA VAL A 404 -11.74 -16.02 -13.55
C VAL A 404 -10.52 -15.12 -13.37
N PRO A 405 -10.50 -14.21 -12.38
CA PRO A 405 -9.33 -13.40 -12.04
C PRO A 405 -8.07 -14.26 -11.85
N ARG A 406 -6.99 -13.92 -12.56
CA ARG A 406 -5.68 -14.53 -12.38
C ARG A 406 -4.95 -13.93 -11.19
N THR A 407 -4.17 -14.77 -10.51
CA THR A 407 -3.40 -14.43 -9.31
C THR A 407 -1.89 -14.65 -9.48
N ASP A 408 -1.47 -15.16 -10.64
CA ASP A 408 -0.09 -15.59 -10.92
C ASP A 408 0.82 -14.50 -11.49
N ALA A 409 0.30 -13.28 -11.66
CA ALA A 409 1.04 -12.11 -12.09
C ALA A 409 0.84 -10.97 -11.08
N ALA A 410 1.91 -10.27 -10.71
CA ALA A 410 1.80 -8.97 -10.07
C ALA A 410 1.42 -7.96 -11.16
N LEU A 411 0.26 -7.34 -11.04
CA LEU A 411 -0.37 -6.57 -12.13
C LEU A 411 -0.37 -5.06 -11.88
N GLU A 412 0.24 -4.60 -10.79
CA GLU A 412 0.17 -3.20 -10.40
C GLU A 412 0.91 -2.28 -11.38
N PRO A 413 0.30 -1.16 -11.82
CA PRO A 413 0.97 -0.19 -12.66
C PRO A 413 2.17 0.44 -11.95
N THR A 414 3.36 0.17 -12.47
CA THR A 414 4.61 0.75 -11.94
C THR A 414 4.85 2.12 -12.58
N PRO A 415 4.90 3.23 -11.80
CA PRO A 415 5.15 4.56 -12.35
C PRO A 415 6.62 4.74 -12.74
N HIS A 416 6.84 5.41 -13.87
CA HIS A 416 8.16 5.78 -14.37
C HIS A 416 8.19 7.24 -14.84
N GLY A 417 9.14 8.01 -14.32
CA GLY A 417 9.34 9.43 -14.61
C GLY A 417 8.16 10.29 -14.12
N ARG A 418 7.82 11.30 -14.92
CA ARG A 418 6.80 12.31 -14.60
C ARG A 418 5.39 11.79 -14.87
N VAL A 419 4.89 11.01 -13.92
CA VAL A 419 3.50 10.56 -13.84
C VAL A 419 2.95 10.79 -12.44
N ARG A 420 1.63 10.82 -12.29
CA ARG A 420 0.92 10.80 -11.01
C ARG A 420 -0.50 10.27 -11.22
N TYR A 421 -1.20 9.97 -10.14
CA TYR A 421 -2.65 9.76 -10.21
C TYR A 421 -3.39 11.10 -9.98
N THR A 422 -4.49 11.31 -10.69
CA THR A 422 -5.43 12.39 -10.37
C THR A 422 -6.23 12.01 -9.12
N ARG A 423 -6.96 12.98 -8.54
CA ARG A 423 -7.89 12.73 -7.42
C ARG A 423 -8.97 11.69 -7.74
N ASP A 424 -9.29 11.53 -9.03
CA ASP A 424 -10.30 10.59 -9.55
C ASP A 424 -9.66 9.25 -9.96
N GLY A 425 -8.37 9.05 -9.60
CA GLY A 425 -7.62 7.82 -9.84
C GLY A 425 -7.18 7.60 -11.29
N ALA A 426 -7.35 8.58 -12.19
CA ALA A 426 -6.83 8.47 -13.55
C ALA A 426 -5.31 8.61 -13.57
N MET A 427 -4.63 7.93 -14.50
CA MET A 427 -3.20 8.14 -14.72
C MET A 427 -2.98 9.48 -15.41
N SER A 428 -2.25 10.40 -14.79
CA SER A 428 -1.79 11.65 -15.38
C SER A 428 -0.35 11.49 -15.84
N LEU A 429 -0.10 11.71 -17.12
CA LEU A 429 1.19 11.50 -17.77
C LEU A 429 1.75 12.84 -18.25
N GLU A 430 2.90 13.25 -17.72
CA GLU A 430 3.61 14.49 -18.09
C GLU A 430 4.94 14.15 -18.78
N GLY A 431 4.87 13.21 -19.71
CA GLY A 431 6.00 12.65 -20.42
C GLY A 431 6.66 11.46 -19.70
N GLY A 432 6.08 10.99 -18.60
CA GLY A 432 6.41 9.70 -17.99
C GLY A 432 5.53 8.55 -18.50
N SER A 433 5.58 7.41 -17.81
CA SER A 433 4.80 6.21 -18.18
C SER A 433 4.40 5.34 -16.99
N PHE A 434 3.39 4.49 -17.17
CA PHE A 434 3.14 3.34 -16.28
C PHE A 434 3.41 2.03 -17.02
N HIS A 435 4.01 1.06 -16.32
CA HIS A 435 4.41 -0.23 -16.87
C HIS A 435 3.76 -1.34 -16.08
N LEU A 436 3.17 -2.31 -16.78
CA LEU A 436 2.60 -3.51 -16.17
C LEU A 436 3.33 -4.74 -16.73
N PRO A 437 4.49 -5.12 -16.15
CA PRO A 437 5.20 -6.32 -16.55
C PRO A 437 4.36 -7.56 -16.26
N GLY A 438 4.44 -8.60 -17.09
CA GLY A 438 3.71 -9.85 -16.88
C GLY A 438 2.28 -9.88 -17.44
N VAL A 439 1.62 -8.74 -17.65
CA VAL A 439 0.28 -8.68 -18.26
C VAL A 439 0.30 -9.32 -19.65
N ALA A 440 1.29 -8.96 -20.47
CA ALA A 440 1.36 -9.42 -21.85
C ALA A 440 1.57 -10.93 -21.93
N GLU A 441 2.43 -11.49 -21.07
CA GLU A 441 2.67 -12.92 -20.93
C GLU A 441 1.40 -13.66 -20.50
N ALA A 442 0.64 -13.07 -19.56
CA ALA A 442 -0.60 -13.65 -19.06
C ALA A 442 -1.71 -13.69 -20.13
N ILE A 443 -1.88 -12.62 -20.91
CA ILE A 443 -3.02 -12.50 -21.84
C ILE A 443 -2.75 -12.97 -23.27
N LEU A 444 -1.49 -12.93 -23.72
CA LEU A 444 -1.14 -13.24 -25.11
C LEU A 444 -1.60 -14.64 -25.59
N PRO A 445 -1.50 -15.73 -24.80
CA PRO A 445 -1.99 -17.04 -25.22
C PRO A 445 -3.49 -17.04 -25.56
N MET A 446 -4.30 -16.29 -24.82
CA MET A 446 -5.74 -16.18 -25.05
C MET A 446 -6.04 -15.36 -26.31
N LEU A 447 -5.32 -14.26 -26.53
CA LEU A 447 -5.44 -13.46 -27.76
C LEU A 447 -5.04 -14.28 -29.00
N LYS A 448 -3.99 -15.11 -28.90
CA LYS A 448 -3.57 -16.01 -29.98
C LYS A 448 -4.57 -17.12 -30.27
N ALA A 449 -5.26 -17.62 -29.25
CA ALA A 449 -6.23 -18.69 -29.40
C ALA A 449 -7.48 -18.26 -30.19
N THR A 450 -7.83 -16.98 -30.12
CA THR A 450 -9.01 -16.42 -30.79
C THR A 450 -8.67 -15.60 -32.04
N ASP A 451 -7.39 -15.36 -32.31
CA ASP A 451 -6.92 -14.52 -33.40
C ASP A 451 -7.51 -13.09 -33.39
N THR A 452 -7.90 -12.62 -32.21
CA THR A 452 -8.79 -11.48 -32.06
C THR A 452 -8.36 -10.65 -30.85
N VAL A 453 -8.49 -9.33 -30.96
CA VAL A 453 -8.28 -8.42 -29.81
C VAL A 453 -9.21 -7.21 -29.90
N SER A 454 -9.77 -6.81 -28.75
CA SER A 454 -10.31 -5.47 -28.58
C SER A 454 -9.60 -4.74 -27.46
N LEU A 455 -9.22 -3.48 -27.69
CA LEU A 455 -8.66 -2.59 -26.69
C LEU A 455 -9.58 -1.38 -26.55
N GLU A 456 -9.98 -1.10 -25.32
CA GLU A 456 -10.86 -0.02 -24.93
C GLU A 456 -10.14 0.88 -23.90
N ALA A 457 -10.24 2.20 -24.05
CA ALA A 457 -9.67 3.17 -23.12
C ALA A 457 -10.43 4.50 -23.14
N TRP A 458 -10.49 5.20 -22.01
CA TRP A 458 -10.91 6.59 -21.91
C TRP A 458 -9.70 7.50 -21.71
N ILE A 459 -9.58 8.54 -22.53
CA ILE A 459 -8.39 9.40 -22.55
C ILE A 459 -8.73 10.89 -22.64
N VAL A 460 -7.86 11.72 -22.07
CA VAL A 460 -7.87 13.18 -22.26
C VAL A 460 -6.46 13.64 -22.63
N PRO A 461 -6.19 14.03 -23.88
CA PRO A 461 -4.87 14.50 -24.30
C PRO A 461 -4.60 15.92 -23.79
N ASP A 462 -3.40 16.18 -23.25
CA ASP A 462 -2.96 17.54 -22.87
C ASP A 462 -2.45 18.32 -24.08
N ILE A 463 -1.76 17.62 -24.99
CA ILE A 463 -1.19 18.20 -26.21
C ILE A 463 -1.95 17.65 -27.39
N VAL A 464 -2.63 18.54 -28.12
CA VAL A 464 -3.45 18.16 -29.28
C VAL A 464 -2.63 18.07 -30.58
N ASP A 465 -1.42 18.61 -30.63
CA ASP A 465 -0.54 18.54 -31.82
C ASP A 465 0.86 18.04 -31.44
N ALA A 466 0.99 16.72 -31.28
CA ALA A 466 2.25 16.10 -30.90
C ALA A 466 3.23 16.06 -32.08
N ARG A 467 4.43 16.62 -31.89
CA ARG A 467 5.50 16.65 -32.92
C ARG A 467 6.04 15.26 -33.29
N LEU A 468 6.02 14.33 -32.34
CA LEU A 468 6.42 12.94 -32.53
C LEU A 468 5.21 12.03 -32.37
N MET A 469 5.28 10.84 -32.94
CA MET A 469 4.33 9.79 -32.61
C MET A 469 4.55 9.37 -31.15
N THR A 470 3.48 9.15 -30.39
CA THR A 470 3.57 8.83 -28.95
C THR A 470 2.58 7.70 -28.59
N PRO A 471 2.99 6.69 -27.79
CA PRO A 471 2.07 5.64 -27.33
C PRO A 471 1.19 6.15 -26.19
N ILE A 472 -0.10 5.86 -26.26
CA ILE A 472 -1.06 6.18 -25.20
C ILE A 472 -1.27 4.94 -24.33
N VAL A 473 -1.72 3.85 -24.95
CA VAL A 473 -1.88 2.51 -24.36
C VAL A 473 -1.38 1.50 -25.39
N ALA A 474 -0.36 0.71 -25.06
CA ALA A 474 0.19 -0.23 -26.03
C ALA A 474 0.77 -1.49 -25.39
N SER A 475 0.61 -2.61 -26.10
CA SER A 475 1.55 -3.72 -26.08
C SER A 475 2.19 -3.74 -27.46
N PRO A 476 3.31 -3.01 -27.70
CA PRO A 476 3.76 -2.59 -29.04
C PRO A 476 3.98 -3.68 -30.10
N ARG A 477 4.02 -4.96 -29.69
CA ARG A 477 4.17 -6.11 -30.58
C ARG A 477 2.86 -6.86 -30.84
N VAL A 478 1.76 -6.40 -30.27
CA VAL A 478 0.43 -7.02 -30.32
C VAL A 478 -0.61 -5.99 -30.77
N TYR A 479 -0.74 -4.87 -30.07
CA TYR A 479 -1.70 -3.80 -30.36
C TYR A 479 -1.24 -2.46 -29.77
N GLY A 480 -1.84 -1.36 -30.23
CA GLY A 480 -1.62 -0.07 -29.57
C GLY A 480 -2.53 1.06 -30.04
N LEU A 481 -2.79 1.96 -29.10
CA LEU A 481 -3.36 3.29 -29.27
C LEU A 481 -2.23 4.30 -29.17
N TRP A 482 -2.11 5.14 -30.19
CA TRP A 482 -1.04 6.11 -30.33
C TRP A 482 -1.59 7.46 -30.74
N GLN A 483 -0.84 8.52 -30.49
CA GLN A 483 -1.10 9.85 -31.04
C GLN A 483 -0.03 10.20 -32.08
N SER A 484 -0.45 10.82 -33.18
CA SER A 484 0.42 11.39 -34.21
C SER A 484 -0.16 12.74 -34.66
N GLY A 485 0.50 13.84 -34.30
CA GLY A 485 -0.06 15.18 -34.51
C GLY A 485 -1.41 15.32 -33.81
N SER A 486 -2.44 15.67 -34.59
CA SER A 486 -3.83 15.85 -34.18
C SER A 486 -4.74 14.64 -34.42
N GLU A 487 -4.16 13.48 -34.72
CA GLU A 487 -4.88 12.24 -34.95
C GLU A 487 -4.44 11.14 -33.98
N PHE A 488 -5.39 10.28 -33.62
CA PHE A 488 -5.08 8.97 -33.05
C PHE A 488 -4.72 7.99 -34.15
N TRP A 489 -3.72 7.16 -33.88
CA TRP A 489 -3.29 6.06 -34.73
C TRP A 489 -3.48 4.74 -33.97
N PHE A 490 -4.05 3.76 -34.65
CA PHE A 490 -4.31 2.43 -34.09
C PHE A 490 -3.44 1.39 -34.78
N SER A 491 -2.82 0.50 -34.02
CA SER A 491 -1.89 -0.51 -34.54
C SER A 491 -2.25 -1.91 -34.11
N ILE A 492 -2.04 -2.87 -35.01
CA ILE A 492 -2.08 -4.32 -34.72
C ILE A 492 -0.75 -4.95 -35.19
N GLY A 493 -0.17 -5.77 -34.32
CA GLY A 493 1.15 -6.38 -34.51
C GLY A 493 2.27 -5.34 -34.65
N SER A 494 3.34 -5.71 -35.34
CA SER A 494 4.51 -4.85 -35.60
C SER A 494 4.34 -3.89 -36.77
N ALA A 495 3.13 -3.72 -37.31
CA ALA A 495 2.85 -2.91 -38.50
C ALA A 495 2.94 -1.40 -38.20
N MET A 496 4.17 -0.87 -38.11
CA MET A 496 4.44 0.54 -37.90
C MET A 496 3.94 1.39 -39.08
N GLY A 497 3.14 2.42 -38.78
CA GLY A 497 2.74 3.47 -39.73
C GLY A 497 1.65 3.09 -40.75
N ARG A 498 1.00 1.93 -40.60
CA ARG A 498 -0.01 1.39 -41.55
C ARG A 498 -1.34 1.03 -40.89
N GLY A 499 -1.88 1.90 -40.04
CA GLY A 499 -3.14 1.66 -39.33
C GLY A 499 -4.11 2.83 -39.44
N PRO A 500 -5.40 2.65 -39.08
CA PRO A 500 -6.41 3.69 -39.23
C PRO A 500 -6.05 4.91 -38.38
N ARG A 501 -6.41 6.08 -38.89
CA ARG A 501 -6.28 7.37 -38.20
C ARG A 501 -7.64 8.01 -37.98
N ALA A 502 -7.83 8.58 -36.80
CA ALA A 502 -9.06 9.25 -36.42
C ALA A 502 -8.76 10.61 -35.75
N ALA A 503 -9.64 11.59 -35.97
CA ALA A 503 -9.45 12.94 -35.44
C ALA A 503 -9.57 12.95 -33.91
N MET A 504 -8.68 13.70 -33.26
CA MET A 504 -8.67 13.85 -31.81
C MET A 504 -9.64 14.95 -31.32
N ALA A 505 -10.14 14.77 -30.10
CA ALA A 505 -10.89 15.76 -29.34
C ALA A 505 -10.57 15.59 -27.84
N ILE A 506 -10.98 16.57 -27.04
CA ILE A 506 -10.80 16.56 -25.58
C ILE A 506 -11.83 15.59 -24.98
N GLY A 507 -11.35 14.60 -24.21
CA GLY A 507 -12.19 13.59 -23.59
C GLY A 507 -12.79 12.63 -24.62
N GLN A 508 -12.16 11.48 -24.79
CA GLN A 508 -12.61 10.48 -25.76
C GLN A 508 -12.53 9.06 -25.23
N HIS A 509 -13.58 8.31 -25.54
CA HIS A 509 -13.60 6.86 -25.47
C HIS A 509 -13.11 6.30 -26.81
N LEU A 510 -12.01 5.56 -26.77
CA LEU A 510 -11.38 4.92 -27.92
C LEU A 510 -11.56 3.41 -27.82
N VAL A 511 -12.05 2.81 -28.90
CA VAL A 511 -12.07 1.34 -29.02
C VAL A 511 -11.42 0.91 -30.33
N LEU A 512 -10.45 0.02 -30.21
CA LEU A 512 -9.85 -0.72 -31.32
C LEU A 512 -10.39 -2.15 -31.29
N THR A 513 -10.94 -2.64 -32.39
CA THR A 513 -11.28 -4.06 -32.54
C THR A 513 -10.55 -4.63 -33.75
N PHE A 514 -9.96 -5.82 -33.59
CA PHE A 514 -9.36 -6.59 -34.68
C PHE A 514 -9.97 -7.98 -34.71
N HIS A 515 -10.65 -8.31 -35.81
CA HIS A 515 -11.28 -9.61 -36.07
C HIS A 515 -11.40 -9.83 -37.58
N ASP A 516 -11.27 -11.08 -38.06
CA ASP A 516 -11.36 -11.46 -39.47
C ASP A 516 -10.56 -10.54 -40.39
N GLU A 517 -9.29 -10.35 -40.05
CA GLU A 517 -8.39 -9.45 -40.78
C GLU A 517 -9.00 -8.06 -41.02
N THR A 518 -9.74 -7.51 -40.05
CA THR A 518 -10.30 -6.16 -40.19
C THR A 518 -10.08 -5.39 -38.91
N VAL A 519 -9.50 -4.19 -39.04
CA VAL A 519 -9.34 -3.25 -37.93
C VAL A 519 -10.48 -2.25 -37.97
N ARG A 520 -11.22 -2.12 -36.87
CA ARG A 520 -12.23 -1.07 -36.68
C ARG A 520 -11.84 -0.19 -35.51
N ALA A 521 -11.97 1.11 -35.70
CA ALA A 521 -11.74 2.11 -34.69
C ALA A 521 -13.04 2.86 -34.42
N TYR A 522 -13.42 2.92 -33.15
CA TYR A 522 -14.60 3.62 -32.67
C TYR A 522 -14.19 4.80 -31.80
N LEU A 523 -14.90 5.91 -31.96
CA LEU A 523 -14.79 7.09 -31.13
C LEU A 523 -16.15 7.33 -30.46
N ASN A 524 -16.17 7.43 -29.13
CA ASN A 524 -17.37 7.77 -28.37
C ASN A 524 -18.59 6.94 -28.77
N GLY A 525 -18.41 5.61 -28.83
CA GLY A 525 -19.47 4.67 -29.19
C GLY A 525 -19.80 4.54 -30.68
N SER A 526 -19.14 5.29 -31.57
CA SER A 526 -19.45 5.36 -33.00
C SER A 526 -18.28 4.91 -33.89
N LEU A 527 -18.55 4.15 -34.94
CA LEU A 527 -17.51 3.70 -35.90
C LEU A 527 -16.91 4.92 -36.62
N ALA A 528 -15.61 5.14 -36.46
CA ALA A 528 -14.89 6.26 -37.06
C ALA A 528 -14.10 5.84 -38.30
N ARG A 529 -13.52 4.64 -38.28
CA ARG A 529 -12.74 4.05 -39.39
C ARG A 529 -12.87 2.53 -39.40
N GLU A 530 -12.84 1.99 -40.61
CA GLU A 530 -12.64 0.57 -40.87
C GLU A 530 -11.52 0.43 -41.89
N TRP A 531 -10.64 -0.53 -41.69
CA TRP A 531 -9.44 -0.71 -42.51
C TRP A 531 -9.13 -2.20 -42.68
N PRO A 532 -9.11 -2.71 -43.93
CA PRO A 532 -8.55 -4.02 -44.22
C PRO A 532 -7.01 -3.91 -44.15
N PRO A 533 -6.33 -4.55 -43.19
CA PRO A 533 -4.88 -4.57 -43.14
C PRO A 533 -4.33 -5.32 -44.35
N GLU A 534 -3.35 -4.72 -45.03
CA GLU A 534 -2.47 -5.46 -45.94
C GLU A 534 -1.54 -6.33 -45.06
N HIS A 535 -1.97 -7.58 -44.80
CA HIS A 535 -1.29 -8.64 -44.02
C HIS A 535 -1.23 -8.43 -42.48
N PRO A 536 -2.07 -9.12 -41.68
CA PRO A 536 -1.86 -9.24 -40.25
C PRO A 536 -1.22 -10.60 -39.94
N PRO A 537 -0.05 -10.68 -39.28
CA PRO A 537 0.31 -11.92 -38.63
C PRO A 537 0.20 -11.69 -37.13
N THR A 538 -0.98 -12.01 -36.58
CA THR A 538 -1.07 -12.52 -35.20
C THR A 538 -0.03 -13.63 -34.94
N ALA A 539 0.36 -14.36 -36.00
CA ALA A 539 1.50 -15.27 -36.03
C ALA A 539 2.84 -14.64 -35.55
N ASN A 540 3.01 -13.31 -35.66
CA ASN A 540 4.20 -12.58 -35.18
C ASN A 540 3.99 -11.88 -33.84
N TRP A 541 2.82 -12.03 -33.20
CA TRP A 541 2.60 -11.46 -31.88
C TRP A 541 3.56 -12.10 -30.88
N THR A 542 4.29 -11.24 -30.19
CA THR A 542 5.26 -11.60 -29.16
C THR A 542 4.96 -10.79 -27.93
N ALA A 543 5.20 -11.37 -26.75
CA ALA A 543 4.95 -10.68 -25.49
C ALA A 543 5.80 -9.41 -25.45
N SER A 544 5.16 -8.31 -25.06
CA SER A 544 5.75 -6.99 -24.88
C SER A 544 4.96 -6.30 -23.78
N PRO A 545 5.62 -5.68 -22.78
CA PRO A 545 4.92 -5.10 -21.63
C PRO A 545 3.74 -4.21 -22.05
N LEU A 546 2.64 -4.28 -21.29
CA LEU A 546 1.57 -3.30 -21.41
C LEU A 546 2.07 -1.99 -20.80
N VAL A 547 2.06 -0.93 -21.60
CA VAL A 547 2.54 0.39 -21.20
C VAL A 547 1.49 1.47 -21.42
N PHE A 548 1.55 2.47 -20.55
CA PHE A 548 0.79 3.70 -20.63
C PHE A 548 1.77 4.85 -20.81
N GLY A 549 1.63 5.62 -21.89
CA GLY A 549 2.39 6.87 -22.14
C GLY A 549 3.77 6.76 -22.79
N ALA A 550 4.53 5.69 -22.54
CA ALA A 550 5.83 5.50 -23.19
C ALA A 550 6.14 4.02 -23.40
N ALA A 551 6.68 3.69 -24.58
CA ALA A 551 7.16 2.36 -24.93
C ALA A 551 8.68 2.40 -25.15
N GLU A 552 9.34 1.25 -25.11
CA GLU A 552 10.76 1.12 -25.45
C GLU A 552 11.03 1.78 -26.81
N ASN A 553 11.99 2.71 -26.83
CA ASN A 553 12.28 3.57 -27.97
C ASN A 553 13.75 3.53 -28.36
N ALA A 554 14.28 2.32 -28.58
CA ALA A 554 15.70 2.13 -28.91
C ALA A 554 16.15 2.96 -30.14
N ALA A 555 15.24 3.28 -31.06
CA ALA A 555 15.51 4.05 -32.27
C ALA A 555 15.28 5.57 -32.12
N GLY A 556 14.77 6.06 -30.99
CA GLY A 556 14.48 7.49 -30.78
C GLY A 556 13.34 8.04 -31.65
N THR A 557 12.46 7.18 -32.18
CA THR A 557 11.46 7.52 -33.20
C THR A 557 10.11 7.97 -32.64
N TRP A 558 9.82 7.69 -31.37
CA TRP A 558 8.61 8.17 -30.69
C TRP A 558 8.93 9.06 -29.48
N GLY A 559 7.98 9.92 -29.09
CA GLY A 559 8.04 10.71 -27.87
C GLY A 559 7.19 10.10 -26.76
N PRO A 560 7.34 10.56 -25.51
CA PRO A 560 6.39 10.20 -24.46
C PRO A 560 5.09 11.00 -24.63
N TRP A 561 3.97 10.38 -24.30
CA TRP A 561 2.65 11.00 -24.38
C TRP A 561 2.36 11.89 -23.16
N ARG A 562 1.44 12.85 -23.35
CA ARG A 562 0.98 13.75 -22.29
C ARG A 562 -0.55 13.85 -22.28
N GLY A 563 -1.14 13.64 -21.11
CA GLY A 563 -2.58 13.59 -20.91
C GLY A 563 -2.98 12.66 -19.78
N THR A 564 -4.26 12.32 -19.71
CA THR A 564 -4.81 11.36 -18.74
C THR A 564 -5.39 10.10 -19.40
N VAL A 565 -5.22 8.95 -18.73
CA VAL A 565 -5.76 7.65 -19.14
C VAL A 565 -6.50 7.00 -17.97
N GLU A 566 -7.65 6.41 -18.27
CA GLU A 566 -8.46 5.60 -17.36
C GLU A 566 -9.36 4.63 -18.14
N GLY A 567 -10.04 3.70 -17.47
CA GLY A 567 -11.06 2.84 -18.09
C GLY A 567 -10.49 1.95 -19.19
N VAL A 568 -9.41 1.24 -18.89
CA VAL A 568 -8.68 0.41 -19.85
C VAL A 568 -9.14 -1.04 -19.74
N ALA A 569 -9.61 -1.61 -20.85
CA ALA A 569 -10.01 -3.01 -20.93
C ALA A 569 -9.46 -3.67 -22.20
N VAL A 570 -9.08 -4.94 -22.09
CA VAL A 570 -8.65 -5.76 -23.23
C VAL A 570 -9.47 -7.03 -23.27
N TYR A 571 -9.93 -7.39 -24.46
CA TYR A 571 -10.76 -8.56 -24.71
C TYR A 571 -10.11 -9.47 -25.75
N ASN A 572 -10.30 -10.78 -25.61
CA ASN A 572 -9.93 -11.78 -26.62
C ASN A 572 -11.02 -12.00 -27.68
N ARG A 573 -12.00 -11.10 -27.77
CA ARG A 573 -13.06 -11.10 -28.80
C ARG A 573 -13.22 -9.70 -29.40
N ALA A 574 -13.88 -9.62 -30.55
CA ALA A 574 -14.33 -8.36 -31.11
C ALA A 574 -15.52 -7.86 -30.29
N LEU A 575 -15.46 -6.60 -29.85
CA LEU A 575 -16.63 -5.94 -29.28
C LEU A 575 -17.60 -5.51 -30.39
N GLU A 576 -18.88 -5.67 -30.14
CA GLU A 576 -19.94 -5.29 -31.08
C GLU A 576 -20.31 -3.81 -30.95
N ALA A 577 -20.80 -3.20 -32.03
CA ALA A 577 -21.07 -1.75 -32.05
C ALA A 577 -22.10 -1.28 -31.00
N ASP A 578 -23.09 -2.12 -30.66
CA ASP A 578 -24.08 -1.79 -29.62
C ASP A 578 -23.47 -1.88 -28.21
N GLU A 579 -22.59 -2.86 -27.96
CA GLU A 579 -21.86 -2.99 -26.70
C GLU A 579 -20.88 -1.83 -26.51
N ILE A 580 -20.13 -1.46 -27.55
CA ILE A 580 -19.22 -0.30 -27.53
C ILE A 580 -19.98 0.99 -27.20
N ARG A 581 -21.19 1.16 -27.74
CA ARG A 581 -22.05 2.31 -27.43
C ARG A 581 -22.56 2.28 -25.99
N ALA A 582 -22.90 1.10 -25.48
CA ALA A 582 -23.34 0.94 -24.09
C ALA A 582 -22.19 1.22 -23.11
N ASN A 583 -21.00 0.68 -23.38
CA ASN A 583 -19.79 0.95 -22.59
C ASN A 583 -19.44 2.45 -22.59
N TYR A 584 -19.50 3.11 -23.76
CA TYR A 584 -19.30 4.56 -23.84
C TYR A 584 -20.29 5.33 -22.95
N ALA A 585 -21.58 5.01 -23.04
CA ALA A 585 -22.60 5.69 -22.25
C ALA A 585 -22.40 5.48 -20.74
N ALA A 586 -22.07 4.25 -20.32
CA ALA A 586 -21.79 3.92 -18.93
C ALA A 586 -20.55 4.69 -18.41
N TYR A 587 -19.45 4.68 -19.16
CA TYR A 587 -18.22 5.35 -18.73
C TYR A 587 -18.37 6.89 -18.77
N ALA A 588 -19.04 7.43 -19.78
CA ALA A 588 -19.33 8.87 -19.85
C ALA A 588 -20.20 9.34 -18.68
N ALA A 589 -21.19 8.53 -18.27
CA ALA A 589 -21.99 8.82 -17.08
C ALA A 589 -21.15 8.79 -15.80
N ARG A 590 -20.22 7.82 -15.66
CA ARG A 590 -19.26 7.76 -14.54
C ARG A 590 -18.41 9.02 -14.48
N VAL A 591 -17.80 9.42 -15.59
CA VAL A 591 -16.98 10.65 -15.67
C VAL A 591 -17.81 11.89 -15.34
N ALA A 592 -19.02 12.01 -15.89
CA ALA A 592 -19.90 13.14 -15.64
C ALA A 592 -20.46 13.20 -14.20
N SER A 593 -20.47 12.07 -13.47
CA SER A 593 -20.94 12.02 -12.08
C SER A 593 -19.90 12.49 -11.06
N ARG A 594 -18.65 12.71 -11.49
CA ARG A 594 -17.57 13.14 -10.61
C ARG A 594 -17.84 14.53 -10.04
N PRO A 595 -17.56 14.77 -8.74
CA PRO A 595 -17.65 16.10 -8.16
C PRO A 595 -16.69 17.04 -8.88
N GLU A 596 -17.12 18.24 -9.29
CA GLU A 596 -16.19 19.24 -9.86
C GLU A 596 -15.04 19.54 -8.89
N PRO A 597 -13.78 19.60 -9.35
CA PRO A 597 -12.65 19.91 -8.49
C PRO A 597 -12.75 21.36 -7.99
N THR A 598 -12.52 21.55 -6.69
CA THR A 598 -12.32 22.89 -6.13
C THR A 598 -10.87 23.30 -6.39
N THR A 599 -10.60 23.74 -7.62
CA THR A 599 -9.26 24.19 -8.02
C THR A 599 -9.13 25.71 -7.89
N SER A 600 -8.01 26.18 -7.35
CA SER A 600 -7.68 27.60 -7.26
C SER A 600 -6.35 27.89 -7.95
N ALA A 601 -6.30 28.89 -8.83
CA ALA A 601 -5.05 29.37 -9.42
C ALA A 601 -4.56 30.59 -8.64
N ALA A 602 -3.29 30.57 -8.20
CA ALA A 602 -2.71 31.68 -7.45
C ALA A 602 -1.20 31.81 -7.68
N THR A 603 -0.70 33.05 -7.65
CA THR A 603 0.74 33.32 -7.52
C THR A 603 1.12 33.26 -6.04
N GLY A 604 2.00 32.33 -5.69
CA GLY A 604 2.50 32.14 -4.33
C GLY A 604 3.96 32.56 -4.20
N ARG A 605 4.29 33.31 -3.14
CA ARG A 605 5.68 33.56 -2.74
C ARG A 605 6.12 32.54 -1.70
N LEU A 606 7.16 31.78 -1.98
CA LEU A 606 7.68 30.76 -1.09
C LEU A 606 8.28 31.42 0.17
N LEU A 607 7.83 30.99 1.35
CA LEU A 607 8.29 31.49 2.66
C LEU A 607 9.28 30.52 3.29
N ALA A 608 8.99 29.21 3.23
CA ALA A 608 9.83 28.18 3.81
C ALA A 608 9.76 26.88 3.00
N ALA A 609 10.90 26.21 2.88
CA ALA A 609 11.05 24.90 2.25
C ALA A 609 11.70 23.93 3.24
N PRO A 610 11.28 22.65 3.26
CA PRO A 610 11.83 21.66 4.17
C PRO A 610 13.22 21.22 3.71
N ALA A 611 14.01 20.70 4.65
CA ALA A 611 15.31 20.11 4.34
C ALA A 611 15.10 18.77 3.61
N LEU A 612 15.63 18.68 2.39
CA LEU A 612 15.52 17.49 1.56
C LEU A 612 16.82 16.68 1.58
N PRO A 613 16.77 15.37 1.86
CA PRO A 613 17.94 14.51 1.72
C PRO A 613 18.32 14.31 0.24
N ASP A 614 19.45 13.65 -0.01
CA ASP A 614 19.79 13.18 -1.35
C ASP A 614 18.82 12.04 -1.74
N PRO A 615 18.11 12.12 -2.89
CA PRO A 615 17.20 11.06 -3.32
C PRO A 615 17.86 9.69 -3.42
N SER A 616 19.17 9.61 -3.72
CA SER A 616 19.91 8.34 -3.78
C SER A 616 20.04 7.63 -2.43
N GLN A 617 19.81 8.35 -1.33
CA GLN A 617 19.80 7.80 0.03
C GLN A 617 18.39 7.40 0.49
N SER A 618 17.36 7.67 -0.30
CA SER A 618 15.98 7.29 0.02
C SER A 618 15.65 5.91 -0.56
N PRO A 619 15.03 5.01 0.21
CA PRO A 619 14.45 3.78 -0.35
C PRO A 619 13.21 4.08 -1.23
N TYR A 620 12.68 5.31 -1.18
CA TYR A 620 11.53 5.73 -1.95
C TYR A 620 11.97 6.46 -3.23
N LYS A 621 11.56 5.91 -4.38
CA LYS A 621 11.86 6.48 -5.70
C LYS A 621 11.17 7.83 -5.95
N ARG A 622 10.10 8.12 -5.21
CA ARG A 622 9.21 9.26 -5.44
C ARG A 622 8.87 9.93 -4.12
N ALA A 623 8.86 11.26 -4.13
CA ALA A 623 8.53 12.03 -2.94
C ALA A 623 7.94 13.40 -3.26
N TRP A 624 7.14 13.91 -2.34
CA TRP A 624 6.71 15.31 -2.29
C TRP A 624 7.09 15.95 -0.96
N ALA A 625 7.07 17.28 -0.93
CA ALA A 625 7.35 18.04 0.26
C ALA A 625 6.29 19.14 0.49
N ALA A 626 5.97 19.40 1.76
CA ALA A 626 5.12 20.51 2.18
C ALA A 626 5.96 21.78 2.28
N PHE A 627 5.61 22.76 1.47
CA PHE A 627 6.22 24.09 1.43
C PHE A 627 5.26 25.10 2.02
N GLU A 628 5.79 26.12 2.68
CA GLU A 628 4.98 27.23 3.17
C GLU A 628 5.02 28.39 2.17
N TYR A 629 3.85 28.85 1.73
CA TYR A 629 3.69 29.96 0.80
C TYR A 629 2.86 31.08 1.40
N GLU A 630 3.14 32.31 0.98
CA GLU A 630 2.17 33.41 1.02
C GLU A 630 1.45 33.46 -0.33
N ALA A 631 0.14 33.25 -0.34
CA ALA A 631 -0.68 33.47 -1.53
C ALA A 631 -0.84 34.98 -1.76
N GLU A 632 -0.10 35.55 -2.71
CA GLU A 632 -0.08 37.00 -2.95
C GLU A 632 -1.24 37.44 -3.88
N GLN A 633 -1.46 36.70 -4.97
CA GLN A 633 -2.48 37.00 -5.98
C GLN A 633 -3.29 35.75 -6.30
N VAL A 634 -4.61 35.81 -6.16
CA VAL A 634 -5.53 34.71 -6.50
C VAL A 634 -6.21 35.05 -7.81
N HIS A 635 -5.97 34.24 -8.84
CA HIS A 635 -6.53 34.41 -10.18
C HIS A 635 -7.91 33.75 -10.31
N SER A 636 -8.15 32.65 -9.59
CA SER A 636 -9.43 31.94 -9.53
C SER A 636 -9.53 31.05 -8.28
N GLY A 637 -10.75 30.66 -7.90
CA GLY A 637 -11.03 29.70 -6.83
C GLY A 637 -11.18 30.30 -5.42
N ASP A 638 -11.10 29.44 -4.40
CA ASP A 638 -11.48 29.75 -3.02
C ASP A 638 -10.31 30.02 -2.08
N VAL A 639 -9.07 29.83 -2.55
CA VAL A 639 -7.89 30.28 -1.81
C VAL A 639 -8.02 31.79 -1.55
N ARG A 640 -7.73 32.20 -0.31
CA ARG A 640 -7.67 33.61 0.08
C ARG A 640 -6.21 34.01 0.26
N PRO A 641 -5.83 35.28 0.07
CA PRO A 641 -4.48 35.74 0.40
C PRO A 641 -4.16 35.50 1.87
N ARG A 642 -3.31 34.51 2.14
CA ARG A 642 -2.83 34.10 3.47
C ARG A 642 -1.63 33.17 3.35
N ARG A 643 -1.04 32.82 4.49
CA ARG A 643 -0.08 31.71 4.60
C ARG A 643 -0.81 30.38 4.36
N ILE A 644 -0.26 29.55 3.49
CA ILE A 644 -0.79 28.23 3.12
C ILE A 644 0.35 27.22 3.05
N LEU A 645 0.04 25.96 3.30
CA LEU A 645 0.93 24.84 2.97
C LEU A 645 0.60 24.30 1.59
N VAL A 646 1.63 23.97 0.82
CA VAL A 646 1.49 23.42 -0.53
C VAL A 646 2.37 22.19 -0.66
N ALA A 647 1.75 21.03 -0.87
CA ALA A 647 2.43 19.80 -1.23
C ALA A 647 2.84 19.85 -2.70
N ARG A 648 4.14 19.75 -2.97
CA ARG A 648 4.71 19.69 -4.33
C ARG A 648 5.66 18.51 -4.45
N TYR A 649 5.58 17.76 -5.55
CA TYR A 649 6.55 16.69 -5.82
C TYR A 649 7.97 17.25 -5.91
N VAL A 650 8.91 16.63 -5.23
CA VAL A 650 10.32 17.06 -5.14
C VAL A 650 11.27 16.13 -5.87
N TRP A 651 10.93 14.85 -6.02
CA TRP A 651 11.64 13.97 -6.95
C TRP A 651 10.78 12.81 -7.42
N MET A 652 11.12 12.29 -8.59
CA MET A 652 10.54 11.10 -9.20
C MET A 652 11.67 10.27 -9.84
N ASP A 653 11.69 8.97 -9.55
CA ASP A 653 12.74 8.01 -9.97
C ASP A 653 14.17 8.49 -9.68
N GLY A 654 14.37 9.11 -8.51
CA GLY A 654 15.67 9.63 -8.09
C GLY A 654 16.08 10.95 -8.76
N GLU A 655 15.31 11.47 -9.72
CA GLU A 655 15.53 12.78 -10.32
C GLU A 655 14.81 13.88 -9.55
N LYS A 656 15.55 14.92 -9.16
CA LYS A 656 14.97 16.12 -8.52
C LYS A 656 14.11 16.90 -9.50
N LEU A 657 12.94 17.31 -9.03
CA LEU A 657 12.02 18.19 -9.74
C LEU A 657 12.26 19.66 -9.36
N PRO A 658 11.74 20.64 -10.11
CA PRO A 658 11.96 22.07 -9.86
C PRO A 658 11.68 22.49 -8.40
N ALA A 659 10.62 21.96 -7.78
CA ALA A 659 10.27 22.29 -6.39
C ALA A 659 11.37 21.93 -5.38
N ALA A 660 12.21 20.92 -5.64
CA ALA A 660 13.34 20.57 -4.78
C ALA A 660 14.47 21.62 -4.78
N HIS A 661 14.46 22.52 -5.76
CA HIS A 661 15.45 23.58 -5.91
C HIS A 661 14.91 24.96 -5.50
N ALA A 662 13.61 25.06 -5.18
CA ALA A 662 12.96 26.30 -4.81
C ALA A 662 13.52 26.88 -3.51
N ARG A 663 13.60 28.21 -3.43
CA ARG A 663 14.18 28.94 -2.30
C ARG A 663 13.20 29.96 -1.74
N PRO A 664 13.23 30.22 -0.42
CA PRO A 664 12.45 31.31 0.17
C PRO A 664 12.64 32.63 -0.61
N GLY A 665 11.53 33.25 -0.98
CA GLY A 665 11.47 34.46 -1.81
C GLY A 665 11.05 34.20 -3.27
N ASP A 666 11.19 32.98 -3.77
CA ASP A 666 10.77 32.62 -5.13
C ASP A 666 9.25 32.77 -5.29
N ARG A 667 8.82 33.12 -6.51
CA ARG A 667 7.39 33.21 -6.88
C ARG A 667 7.05 32.11 -7.86
N HIS A 668 5.95 31.40 -7.58
CA HIS A 668 5.47 30.30 -8.40
C HIS A 668 3.99 30.51 -8.74
N GLU A 669 3.61 30.15 -9.96
CA GLU A 669 2.21 29.96 -10.31
C GLU A 669 1.76 28.58 -9.81
N LEU A 670 0.75 28.57 -8.95
CA LEU A 670 0.27 27.38 -8.28
C LEU A 670 -1.14 27.06 -8.75
N LEU A 671 -1.40 25.78 -9.02
CA LEU A 671 -2.74 25.27 -9.27
C LEU A 671 -3.12 24.35 -8.12
N LEU A 672 -3.99 24.83 -7.25
CA LEU A 672 -4.18 24.30 -5.91
C LEU A 672 -5.52 23.59 -5.78
N GLU A 673 -5.47 22.36 -5.28
CA GLU A 673 -6.63 21.64 -4.76
C GLU A 673 -6.49 21.41 -3.26
N PRO A 674 -7.59 21.27 -2.49
CA PRO A 674 -7.51 20.86 -1.10
C PRO A 674 -6.71 19.56 -0.96
N TYR A 675 -5.77 19.53 -0.01
CA TYR A 675 -4.91 18.37 0.19
C TYR A 675 -5.69 17.09 0.49
N GLU A 676 -6.75 17.17 1.32
CA GLU A 676 -7.63 16.05 1.66
C GLU A 676 -8.47 15.54 0.47
N ALA A 677 -8.60 16.31 -0.61
CA ALA A 677 -9.26 15.88 -1.84
C ALA A 677 -8.35 15.02 -2.73
N ASN A 678 -7.08 14.85 -2.36
CA ASN A 678 -6.07 14.15 -3.14
C ASN A 678 -5.44 12.99 -2.35
N PRO A 679 -6.22 11.97 -1.95
CA PRO A 679 -5.73 10.89 -1.10
C PRO A 679 -4.59 10.08 -1.73
N GLN A 680 -4.51 10.05 -3.06
CA GLN A 680 -3.47 9.34 -3.81
C GLN A 680 -2.06 9.87 -3.52
N ILE A 681 -1.90 11.15 -3.15
CA ILE A 681 -0.56 11.70 -2.86
C ILE A 681 -0.01 11.22 -1.52
N HIS A 682 -0.87 10.71 -0.63
CA HIS A 682 -0.42 10.05 0.59
C HIS A 682 0.40 8.79 0.25
N SER A 683 0.42 8.37 -1.02
CA SER A 683 1.19 7.25 -1.51
C SER A 683 2.70 7.38 -1.49
N GLU A 684 3.15 8.61 -1.49
CA GLU A 684 4.54 8.94 -1.78
C GLU A 684 5.27 9.31 -0.50
N ARG A 685 6.59 9.26 -0.53
CA ARG A 685 7.40 9.77 0.59
C ARG A 685 7.13 11.26 0.79
N GLN A 686 6.93 11.67 2.04
CA GLN A 686 6.57 13.05 2.38
C GLN A 686 7.66 13.71 3.20
N PHE A 687 7.95 14.97 2.90
CA PHE A 687 8.81 15.83 3.72
C PHE A 687 8.01 17.02 4.21
N HIS A 688 8.16 17.37 5.47
CA HIS A 688 7.42 18.46 6.11
C HIS A 688 8.40 19.46 6.72
N LEU A 689 7.94 20.69 6.97
CA LEU A 689 8.70 21.66 7.75
C LEU A 689 8.68 21.26 9.24
N ASP A 690 9.75 21.58 9.97
CA ASP A 690 9.88 21.19 11.39
C ASP A 690 8.89 21.96 12.30
N ASP A 691 8.61 23.23 11.98
CA ASP A 691 7.71 24.11 12.74
C ASP A 691 6.53 24.55 11.86
N VAL A 692 5.46 23.74 11.84
CA VAL A 692 4.22 24.02 11.08
C VAL A 692 3.06 24.32 12.02
N ASP A 693 2.32 25.38 11.71
CA ASP A 693 1.01 25.62 12.29
C ASP A 693 0.00 24.58 11.74
N LEU A 694 -0.46 23.68 12.60
CA LEU A 694 -1.37 22.58 12.21
C LEU A 694 -2.75 23.06 11.75
N GLU A 695 -3.14 24.30 12.09
CA GLU A 695 -4.38 24.90 11.63
C GLU A 695 -4.20 25.59 10.26
N MET A 696 -2.98 25.64 9.73
CA MET A 696 -2.71 26.20 8.41
C MET A 696 -3.34 25.30 7.34
N PRO A 697 -4.14 25.88 6.42
CA PRO A 697 -4.72 25.10 5.33
C PRO A 697 -3.63 24.48 4.45
N MET A 698 -3.85 23.24 4.05
CA MET A 698 -2.94 22.53 3.16
C MET A 698 -3.60 22.27 1.80
N PHE A 699 -2.83 22.51 0.75
CA PHE A 699 -3.22 22.30 -0.63
C PHE A 699 -2.21 21.37 -1.31
N TYR A 700 -2.66 20.71 -2.38
CA TYR A 700 -1.82 19.99 -3.30
C TYR A 700 -1.67 20.78 -4.60
N ASP A 701 -0.43 20.92 -5.09
CA ASP A 701 -0.15 21.54 -6.37
C ASP A 701 -0.41 20.53 -7.50
N VAL A 702 -1.58 20.64 -8.12
CA VAL A 702 -1.97 19.89 -9.32
C VAL A 702 -1.42 20.54 -10.61
N GLY A 703 -0.63 21.62 -10.48
CA GLY A 703 0.03 22.26 -11.61
C GLY A 703 1.07 21.36 -12.29
N PRO A 704 1.60 21.77 -13.46
CA PRO A 704 2.62 21.01 -14.17
C PRO A 704 3.85 20.70 -13.30
N LEU A 705 4.40 19.50 -13.43
CA LEU A 705 5.62 19.06 -12.75
C LEU A 705 6.88 19.79 -13.26
N THR A 706 6.76 20.50 -14.38
CA THR A 706 7.83 21.31 -14.99
C THR A 706 7.32 22.72 -15.27
N GLU A 707 8.09 23.72 -14.86
CA GLU A 707 7.93 25.10 -15.30
C GLU A 707 8.69 25.22 -16.65
N GLU A 708 7.97 25.18 -17.79
CA GLU A 708 8.56 25.42 -19.13
C GLU A 708 8.86 26.91 -19.38
#